data_AF-A0A2V2B9Y2-F1
#
_entry.id   AF-A0A2V2B9Y2-F1
#
_cell.length_a   1.000
_cell.length_b   1.000
_cell.length_c   1.000
_cell.angle_alpha   90.00
_cell.angle_beta   90.00
_cell.angle_gamma   90.00
#
_symmetry.space_group_name_H-M   'P 1'
#
loop_
_entity.id
_entity.type
_entity.pdbx_description
1 polymer ?
#
loop_
_entity_poly.entity_id
_entity_poly.type
_entity_poly.pdbx_seq_one_letter_code
_entity_poly.pdbx_strand_id
1 'polypeptide(L)'
;MIEKLLAALADGADGSVPSTGIGAEEIADILWLAARVDPAGAHPPEEPGADPPGGRPPPADPPVPEPGPAPALVAPAGGEPAVQLFPAARRDPAGKPADDAMERRGSPLRLPRAASLDDPLALMRSLRPVGRRSIGGPGEELDEQLTVERSIERMVTTPVLRPAESRWLDLALVVDTHHSMLLWADHVDELRRVLTRSGVFRDVRTWQLTGTGPGATPMVTRGHGGPPRNPLELADPAGRRLILVLSDTVAGGWREAPMRSMLRHWCAHNAVAVLNVLPERLWTRGAVRPVPFAVRADRPAAATRSWQRVPAARRARAGRRRTAGSPVVPVVPLVPVVGVASGSLARLVRVVSGDGRWRRLACLRLDGEPAAASAPEDPAPAGGRSALDVLERFRASASPTAQQLAAHLAAVPLTLPVMTLVRRSLLRDSEHGHLAEVALGGLFEPWEDERDAAEVEFEFLPGVREALLGSQLRGDVAAVRELVRRRVWEFMSRNRSTGPDFSATRVTTGREGVRRVAEGALPFAARPPGEPGLADRVVRVRHDAMPEPQEVGTLLTPRLVLTVGDAQPAPGAVAWVRPADREIPCRVVWSDDAAPRMLLLQADEDLVDPAVRAEPLPWLTAADHHRVDRLRIDGRTDQGDPLALTGEAAPHDGGRNGELVRLSGEPEGWTHFRGGPVSVDGALVGVVHTVWRNRMVFLLADALLEQPGFRAALEGSGRDEADTDTGVCLAVRPGDDGLIPIGSSPVAETRDMLVELVSRAGVGGRSVGGQGEEPLLLVVDAPGAHAKAGRLLSVLRAVALGYGGRWMEGMPPSLAVAVGIGTRETGRLVRDPAVLDRLGRTAVPGTIVLAVSHRLHRDLDGLFGFPVRVDLERVGRDDGGWVCGGPESAAELLGQVLMDADPLLDAAVDWPTCGAEVAGSAACGGVRLPGYGRCLAHLEAQEERAYLAALRPGAPLDLRGTTFAHGLLPRLLTALEPRTSGPVRLGPAAFDRARFVDGWNRVDVEFTDRASFTRAVFDSRAAFVGATFGGPVSFDGAVFQDGGAFDRSRFHGASGFRRTVFRGPAACTNAVFLGEVSFARAVLEDAADLSAMHVTGAADFSGTVFRGRVRLSGTRFVSPVSFASATWERELTSSDTTFEQPADFRNALFGGGAHFQGVRFKSDPEPPLPGWPQHWSAEERPYGGRDLRLIVRGDT
;
A
#
# COMPACT_ATOMS: atom_id res chain seq x y z
N MET A 1 -2.57 -28.07 -32.85
CA MET A 1 -2.70 -27.76 -31.40
C MET A 1 -3.54 -28.84 -30.71
N ILE A 2 -4.75 -29.12 -31.20
CA ILE A 2 -5.62 -30.20 -30.71
C ILE A 2 -4.94 -31.59 -30.79
N GLU A 3 -4.25 -31.90 -31.90
CA GLU A 3 -3.47 -33.16 -32.01
C GLU A 3 -2.31 -33.27 -31.00
N LYS A 4 -1.66 -32.15 -30.65
CA LYS A 4 -0.60 -32.14 -29.63
C LYS A 4 -1.15 -32.35 -28.22
N LEU A 5 -2.37 -31.87 -27.96
CA LEU A 5 -3.11 -32.09 -26.71
C LEU A 5 -3.59 -33.53 -26.59
N LEU A 6 -4.08 -34.14 -27.67
CA LEU A 6 -4.45 -35.55 -27.71
C LEU A 6 -3.24 -36.49 -27.61
N ALA A 7 -2.11 -36.14 -28.21
CA ALA A 7 -0.84 -36.87 -28.07
C ALA A 7 -0.29 -36.80 -26.64
N ALA A 8 -0.36 -35.64 -25.99
CA ALA A 8 -0.01 -35.50 -24.58
C ALA A 8 -0.95 -36.29 -23.64
N LEU A 9 -2.20 -36.54 -24.07
CA LEU A 9 -3.16 -37.41 -23.38
C LEU A 9 -2.86 -38.90 -23.57
N ALA A 10 -2.32 -39.30 -24.73
CA ALA A 10 -1.94 -40.68 -25.03
C ALA A 10 -0.59 -41.09 -24.42
N ASP A 11 0.38 -40.17 -24.35
CA ASP A 11 1.70 -40.41 -23.75
C ASP A 11 1.66 -40.57 -22.21
N GLY A 12 0.54 -40.22 -21.56
CA GLY A 12 0.32 -40.44 -20.13
C GLY A 12 -0.10 -41.86 -19.73
N ALA A 13 -0.21 -42.80 -20.68
CA ALA A 13 -0.73 -44.14 -20.41
C ALA A 13 0.34 -45.15 -19.94
N ASP A 14 1.64 -44.89 -20.13
CA ASP A 14 2.70 -45.81 -19.71
C ASP A 14 3.29 -45.43 -18.34
N GLY A 15 2.52 -45.78 -17.30
CA GLY A 15 3.07 -46.26 -16.04
C GLY A 15 3.38 -45.24 -14.94
N SER A 16 2.35 -44.81 -14.19
CA SER A 16 2.22 -44.98 -12.72
C SER A 16 1.24 -43.97 -12.08
N VAL A 17 -0.03 -44.40 -11.89
CA VAL A 17 -1.05 -43.94 -10.89
C VAL A 17 -1.46 -42.43 -10.90
N PRO A 18 -2.76 -42.07 -10.76
CA PRO A 18 -3.41 -41.05 -11.60
C PRO A 18 -3.36 -39.63 -11.03
N SER A 19 -3.13 -38.64 -11.90
CA SER A 19 -3.50 -37.25 -11.63
C SER A 19 -5.01 -37.09 -11.76
N THR A 20 -5.73 -37.06 -10.65
CA THR A 20 -7.11 -36.53 -10.62
C THR A 20 -7.05 -35.04 -10.92
N GLY A 21 -7.47 -34.65 -12.13
CA GLY A 21 -7.59 -33.25 -12.50
C GLY A 21 -8.05 -32.99 -13.92
N ILE A 22 -8.70 -33.96 -14.59
CA ILE A 22 -9.42 -33.72 -15.84
C ILE A 22 -10.77 -34.41 -15.69
N GLY A 23 -11.81 -33.62 -15.39
CA GLY A 23 -13.19 -34.06 -15.31
C GLY A 23 -13.79 -34.32 -16.68
N ALA A 24 -14.95 -34.99 -16.70
CA ALA A 24 -15.69 -35.27 -17.93
C ALA A 24 -16.05 -33.98 -18.72
N GLU A 25 -16.12 -32.83 -18.04
CA GLU A 25 -16.33 -31.51 -18.67
C GLU A 25 -15.14 -31.07 -19.53
N GLU A 26 -13.89 -31.24 -19.08
CA GLU A 26 -12.72 -30.83 -19.87
C GLU A 26 -12.50 -31.75 -21.08
N ILE A 27 -12.85 -33.04 -20.96
CA ILE A 27 -12.88 -33.96 -22.10
C ILE A 27 -14.00 -33.58 -23.08
N ALA A 28 -15.18 -33.21 -22.57
CA ALA A 28 -16.28 -32.74 -23.39
C ALA A 28 -15.93 -31.43 -24.13
N ASP A 29 -15.25 -30.49 -23.47
CA ASP A 29 -14.78 -29.23 -24.05
C ASP A 29 -13.74 -29.44 -25.15
N ILE A 30 -12.80 -30.39 -24.95
CA ILE A 30 -11.79 -30.75 -25.97
C ILE A 30 -12.46 -31.41 -27.18
N LEU A 31 -13.41 -32.32 -26.98
CA LEU A 31 -14.17 -32.97 -28.06
C LEU A 31 -15.09 -31.98 -28.78
N TRP A 32 -15.68 -31.03 -28.06
CA TRP A 32 -16.51 -29.95 -28.61
C TRP A 32 -15.67 -28.94 -29.41
N LEU A 33 -14.45 -28.62 -28.97
CA LEU A 33 -13.50 -27.78 -29.70
C LEU A 33 -13.00 -28.49 -30.97
N ALA A 34 -12.72 -29.79 -30.88
CA ALA A 34 -12.33 -30.61 -32.04
C ALA A 34 -13.44 -30.72 -33.10
N ALA A 35 -14.70 -30.76 -32.68
CA ALA A 35 -15.85 -30.75 -33.59
C ALA A 35 -16.10 -29.39 -34.27
N ARG A 36 -15.50 -28.29 -33.77
CA ARG A 36 -15.73 -26.90 -34.26
C ARG A 36 -14.53 -26.27 -34.97
N VAL A 37 -13.39 -26.95 -35.02
CA VAL A 37 -12.15 -26.51 -35.67
C VAL A 37 -11.54 -27.74 -36.36
N ASP A 38 -11.71 -28.09 -37.64
CA ASP A 38 -12.28 -27.52 -38.87
C ASP A 38 -12.26 -28.67 -39.92
N PRO A 39 -13.22 -28.79 -40.87
CA PRO A 39 -12.91 -29.47 -42.13
C PRO A 39 -13.39 -28.63 -43.33
N ALA A 40 -12.57 -27.68 -43.78
CA ALA A 40 -12.16 -27.49 -45.19
C ALA A 40 -11.89 -26.01 -45.51
N GLY A 41 -10.62 -25.70 -45.83
CA GLY A 41 -10.21 -24.37 -46.26
C GLY A 41 -8.81 -24.26 -46.86
N ALA A 42 -8.47 -25.17 -47.77
CA ALA A 42 -7.45 -25.08 -48.84
C ALA A 42 -6.02 -24.59 -48.52
N HIS A 43 -5.08 -25.54 -48.56
CA HIS A 43 -3.68 -25.29 -48.88
C HIS A 43 -3.52 -24.67 -50.29
N PRO A 44 -2.63 -23.67 -50.49
CA PRO A 44 -2.11 -23.36 -51.82
C PRO A 44 -1.08 -24.42 -52.27
N PRO A 45 -0.88 -24.59 -53.58
CA PRO A 45 -0.14 -25.73 -54.14
C PRO A 45 1.38 -25.62 -53.94
N GLU A 46 2.03 -26.78 -53.84
CA GLU A 46 3.48 -26.97 -53.90
C GLU A 46 4.04 -26.52 -55.25
N GLU A 47 5.10 -25.71 -55.22
CA GLU A 47 5.99 -25.52 -56.38
C GLU A 47 7.03 -26.66 -56.44
N PRO A 48 7.40 -27.15 -57.63
CA PRO A 48 8.31 -28.26 -57.77
C PRO A 48 9.78 -27.83 -57.76
N GLY A 49 10.57 -28.49 -56.89
CA GLY A 49 11.91 -29.01 -57.18
C GLY A 49 13.03 -28.03 -57.50
N ALA A 50 13.90 -27.79 -56.52
CA ALA A 50 15.33 -27.63 -56.75
C ALA A 50 16.11 -28.33 -55.62
N ASP A 51 16.81 -29.39 -55.98
CA ASP A 51 17.72 -30.15 -55.10
C ASP A 51 18.97 -29.33 -54.72
N PRO A 52 19.67 -29.72 -53.62
CA PRO A 52 20.63 -28.88 -52.91
C PRO A 52 22.04 -29.00 -53.47
N PRO A 53 22.94 -28.07 -53.08
CA PRO A 53 24.25 -28.55 -52.66
C PRO A 53 24.83 -27.83 -51.43
N GLY A 54 25.50 -28.62 -50.60
CA GLY A 54 26.78 -28.23 -50.01
C GLY A 54 26.74 -27.67 -48.59
N GLY A 55 26.95 -28.55 -47.63
CA GLY A 55 27.27 -28.18 -46.26
C GLY A 55 28.58 -27.39 -46.14
N ARG A 56 28.61 -26.48 -45.16
CA ARG A 56 29.81 -25.98 -44.48
C ARG A 56 29.48 -25.73 -42.99
N PRO A 57 30.47 -25.82 -42.09
CA PRO A 57 30.29 -26.10 -40.67
C PRO A 57 29.84 -24.87 -39.87
N PRO A 58 29.42 -25.06 -38.60
CA PRO A 58 29.07 -23.94 -37.73
C PRO A 58 30.27 -23.00 -37.51
N PRO A 59 30.07 -21.67 -37.51
CA PRO A 59 31.13 -20.72 -37.20
C PRO A 59 31.50 -20.79 -35.71
N ALA A 60 32.81 -20.60 -35.46
CA ALA A 60 33.45 -20.65 -34.16
C ALA A 60 32.96 -19.55 -33.19
N ASP A 61 33.07 -19.85 -31.89
CA ASP A 61 32.82 -18.92 -30.80
C ASP A 61 33.56 -17.57 -30.98
N PRO A 62 32.93 -16.43 -30.67
CA PRO A 62 33.60 -15.15 -30.66
C PRO A 62 34.65 -15.10 -29.53
N PRO A 63 35.76 -14.37 -29.72
CA PRO A 63 36.87 -14.36 -28.76
C PRO A 63 36.47 -13.64 -27.47
N VAL A 64 36.96 -14.16 -26.36
CA VAL A 64 36.93 -13.51 -25.04
C VAL A 64 37.66 -12.16 -25.14
N PRO A 65 37.04 -11.03 -24.75
CA PRO A 65 37.73 -9.76 -24.67
C PRO A 65 38.70 -9.76 -23.48
N GLU A 66 39.95 -9.39 -23.72
CA GLU A 66 40.96 -9.14 -22.70
C GLU A 66 40.54 -8.04 -21.70
N PRO A 67 41.01 -8.09 -20.44
CA PRO A 67 40.65 -7.10 -19.43
C PRO A 67 41.33 -5.75 -19.72
N GLY A 68 40.56 -4.80 -20.23
CA GLY A 68 40.95 -3.39 -20.28
C GLY A 68 41.01 -2.75 -18.87
N PRO A 69 41.78 -1.66 -18.69
CA PRO A 69 42.06 -1.09 -17.39
C PRO A 69 40.79 -0.55 -16.73
N ALA A 70 40.63 -0.84 -15.45
CA ALA A 70 39.49 -0.44 -14.64
C ALA A 70 39.24 1.09 -14.75
N PRO A 71 38.02 1.53 -15.06
CA PRO A 71 37.68 2.95 -14.94
C PRO A 71 37.70 3.31 -13.45
N ALA A 72 38.49 4.33 -13.12
CA ALA A 72 38.55 4.91 -11.80
C ALA A 72 37.14 5.22 -11.30
N LEU A 73 36.84 4.82 -10.05
CA LEU A 73 35.66 5.28 -9.33
C LEU A 73 35.69 6.81 -9.26
N VAL A 74 34.96 7.46 -10.16
CA VAL A 74 34.49 8.82 -9.94
C VAL A 74 33.25 8.69 -9.07
N ALA A 75 33.34 9.19 -7.84
CA ALA A 75 32.21 9.31 -6.94
C ALA A 75 31.07 10.08 -7.64
N PRO A 76 29.79 9.63 -7.55
CA PRO A 76 28.70 10.37 -8.14
C PRO A 76 28.45 11.65 -7.31
N ALA A 77 28.64 12.80 -7.96
CA ALA A 77 28.02 14.04 -7.52
C ALA A 77 26.50 13.92 -7.67
N GLY A 78 25.75 14.36 -6.66
CA GLY A 78 24.31 14.12 -6.50
C GLY A 78 23.42 14.61 -7.64
N GLY A 79 22.36 13.84 -7.90
CA GLY A 79 21.26 14.14 -8.81
C GLY A 79 21.06 13.05 -9.87
N GLU A 80 20.01 12.23 -9.73
CA GLU A 80 19.63 11.32 -10.83
C GLU A 80 19.26 12.14 -12.08
N PRO A 81 19.71 11.75 -13.29
CA PRO A 81 19.41 12.49 -14.51
C PRO A 81 17.90 12.52 -14.80
N ALA A 82 17.43 13.64 -15.37
CA ALA A 82 16.04 13.84 -15.76
C ALA A 82 15.65 12.85 -16.86
N VAL A 83 14.66 11.98 -16.58
CA VAL A 83 14.13 11.04 -17.56
C VAL A 83 13.25 11.79 -18.54
N GLN A 84 13.66 11.88 -19.80
CA GLN A 84 12.87 12.54 -20.84
C GLN A 84 12.18 11.51 -21.74
N LEU A 85 10.90 11.73 -22.00
CA LEU A 85 10.09 10.93 -22.90
C LEU A 85 9.79 11.70 -24.18
N PHE A 86 10.15 11.08 -25.29
CA PHE A 86 9.90 11.58 -26.64
C PHE A 86 8.89 10.66 -27.33
N PRO A 87 8.11 11.15 -28.30
CA PRO A 87 7.33 10.29 -29.16
C PRO A 87 8.23 9.23 -29.82
N ALA A 88 7.66 8.11 -30.27
CA ALA A 88 8.45 7.14 -31.03
C ALA A 88 9.03 7.84 -32.27
N ALA A 89 10.36 7.97 -32.30
CA ALA A 89 11.03 8.52 -33.48
C ALA A 89 10.89 7.53 -34.64
N ARG A 90 10.81 8.09 -35.86
CA ARG A 90 10.78 7.33 -37.12
C ARG A 90 11.89 6.29 -37.09
N ARG A 91 11.57 5.03 -37.43
CA ARG A 91 12.59 4.10 -37.91
C ARG A 91 13.13 4.70 -39.20
N ASP A 92 14.43 5.00 -39.24
CA ASP A 92 15.04 5.32 -40.52
C ASP A 92 14.80 4.14 -41.48
N PRO A 93 14.31 4.39 -42.70
CA PRO A 93 14.33 3.36 -43.73
C PRO A 93 15.78 2.93 -43.92
N ALA A 94 16.00 1.62 -43.95
CA ALA A 94 17.33 1.04 -44.04
C ALA A 94 18.18 1.72 -45.13
N GLY A 95 19.36 2.25 -44.74
CA GLY A 95 20.47 2.43 -45.69
C GLY A 95 20.86 3.83 -46.15
N LYS A 96 20.88 4.86 -45.29
CA LYS A 96 21.72 6.05 -45.54
C LYS A 96 22.64 6.35 -44.34
N PRO A 97 23.98 6.40 -44.52
CA PRO A 97 24.86 6.98 -43.53
C PRO A 97 24.82 8.51 -43.70
N ALA A 98 24.33 9.23 -42.70
CA ALA A 98 24.42 10.69 -42.66
C ALA A 98 24.87 11.12 -41.26
N ASP A 99 25.99 11.85 -41.28
CA ASP A 99 26.67 12.69 -40.30
C ASP A 99 26.65 12.32 -38.80
N ASP A 100 27.87 12.19 -38.25
CA ASP A 100 28.24 12.06 -36.84
C ASP A 100 27.92 13.31 -35.98
N ALA A 101 26.81 13.99 -36.27
CA ALA A 101 26.33 15.11 -35.46
C ALA A 101 25.48 14.60 -34.29
N MET A 102 26.16 14.21 -33.19
CA MET A 102 25.69 14.31 -31.80
C MET A 102 24.20 13.99 -31.46
N GLU A 103 23.56 13.04 -32.15
CA GLU A 103 22.15 12.68 -31.95
C GLU A 103 21.90 11.97 -30.60
N ARG A 104 20.80 12.32 -29.93
CA ARG A 104 20.41 11.69 -28.64
C ARG A 104 19.85 10.30 -28.89
N ARG A 105 20.24 9.32 -28.07
CA ARG A 105 19.72 7.93 -28.13
C ARG A 105 18.91 7.58 -26.88
N GLY A 106 17.90 6.73 -27.06
CA GLY A 106 17.00 6.29 -25.99
C GLY A 106 16.46 4.88 -26.15
N SER A 107 15.97 4.31 -25.05
CA SER A 107 15.34 2.98 -25.00
C SER A 107 13.86 3.05 -25.39
N PRO A 108 13.34 2.10 -26.19
CA PRO A 108 11.91 2.03 -26.47
C PRO A 108 11.12 1.74 -25.19
N LEU A 109 10.04 2.49 -24.98
CA LEU A 109 9.09 2.31 -23.89
C LEU A 109 7.68 2.12 -24.47
N ARG A 110 6.90 1.25 -23.82
CA ARG A 110 5.47 1.11 -24.08
C ARG A 110 4.73 1.80 -22.95
N LEU A 111 3.88 2.77 -23.30
CA LEU A 111 3.14 3.59 -22.37
C LEU A 111 1.64 3.37 -22.58
N PRO A 112 0.83 3.32 -21.51
CA PRO A 112 -0.60 3.16 -21.65
C PRO A 112 -1.19 4.38 -22.38
N ARG A 113 -2.06 4.15 -23.37
CA ARG A 113 -2.89 5.22 -23.94
C ARG A 113 -3.97 5.63 -22.95
N ALA A 114 -4.25 6.93 -22.86
CA ALA A 114 -5.38 7.43 -22.08
C ALA A 114 -6.71 7.05 -22.76
N ALA A 115 -7.72 6.66 -21.98
CA ALA A 115 -9.06 6.34 -22.49
C ALA A 115 -9.69 7.56 -23.20
N SER A 116 -10.26 7.32 -24.38
CA SER A 116 -10.88 8.37 -25.21
C SER A 116 -12.39 8.49 -24.94
N LEU A 117 -13.06 7.39 -24.59
CA LEU A 117 -14.46 7.40 -24.13
C LEU A 117 -14.54 7.75 -22.64
N ASP A 118 -15.52 8.57 -22.27
CA ASP A 118 -15.71 9.00 -20.87
C ASP A 118 -16.49 7.97 -20.03
N ASP A 119 -17.48 7.28 -20.61
CA ASP A 119 -18.25 6.22 -19.91
C ASP A 119 -18.66 5.07 -20.86
N PRO A 120 -17.78 4.06 -21.03
CA PRO A 120 -18.05 2.88 -21.85
C PRO A 120 -19.27 2.07 -21.39
N LEU A 121 -19.51 1.98 -20.08
CA LEU A 121 -20.60 1.18 -19.51
C LEU A 121 -21.97 1.80 -19.78
N ALA A 122 -22.10 3.13 -19.69
CA ALA A 122 -23.33 3.81 -20.11
C ALA A 122 -23.60 3.60 -21.60
N LEU A 123 -22.56 3.58 -22.44
CA LEU A 123 -22.70 3.28 -23.87
C LEU A 123 -23.22 1.85 -24.08
N MET A 124 -22.66 0.83 -23.40
CA MET A 124 -23.17 -0.54 -23.45
C MET A 124 -24.63 -0.65 -23.00
N ARG A 125 -25.01 0.04 -21.91
CA ARG A 125 -26.40 0.06 -21.41
C ARG A 125 -27.37 0.70 -22.42
N SER A 126 -26.92 1.67 -23.21
CA SER A 126 -27.75 2.33 -24.24
C SER A 126 -28.18 1.39 -25.37
N LEU A 127 -27.43 0.31 -25.62
CA LEU A 127 -27.68 -0.66 -26.69
C LEU A 127 -28.71 -1.74 -26.33
N ARG A 128 -29.06 -1.90 -25.04
CA ARG A 128 -29.99 -2.94 -24.56
C ARG A 128 -31.30 -3.06 -25.35
N PRO A 129 -31.98 -1.99 -25.79
CA PRO A 129 -33.28 -2.10 -26.47
C PRO A 129 -33.26 -2.89 -27.79
N VAL A 130 -32.09 -3.02 -28.45
CA VAL A 130 -31.93 -3.81 -29.68
C VAL A 130 -31.31 -5.19 -29.42
N GLY A 131 -30.95 -5.54 -28.18
CA GLY A 131 -30.36 -6.83 -27.79
C GLY A 131 -31.36 -7.98 -27.68
N ARG A 132 -32.38 -8.01 -28.54
CA ARG A 132 -33.38 -9.10 -28.59
C ARG A 132 -32.75 -10.39 -29.12
N ARG A 133 -33.31 -11.53 -28.76
CA ARG A 133 -32.98 -12.83 -29.38
C ARG A 133 -34.13 -13.24 -30.28
N SER A 134 -33.81 -13.85 -31.43
CA SER A 134 -34.79 -14.43 -32.34
C SER A 134 -34.56 -15.94 -32.37
N ILE A 135 -35.66 -16.67 -32.23
CA ILE A 135 -35.70 -18.12 -32.47
C ILE A 135 -35.52 -18.34 -33.98
N GLY A 136 -34.67 -19.30 -34.37
CA GLY A 136 -34.39 -19.62 -35.78
C GLY A 136 -33.06 -19.07 -36.33
N GLY A 137 -32.00 -19.06 -35.52
CA GLY A 137 -30.63 -18.86 -36.01
C GLY A 137 -30.10 -20.05 -36.83
N PRO A 138 -29.00 -19.90 -37.58
CA PRO A 138 -28.33 -21.04 -38.20
C PRO A 138 -27.79 -21.98 -37.11
N GLY A 139 -28.16 -23.25 -37.18
CA GLY A 139 -27.76 -24.28 -36.22
C GLY A 139 -28.90 -24.73 -35.31
N GLU A 140 -28.71 -25.89 -34.71
CA GLU A 140 -29.60 -26.47 -33.72
C GLU A 140 -28.90 -26.46 -32.35
N GLU A 141 -29.61 -26.07 -31.30
CA GLU A 141 -29.17 -26.19 -29.91
C GLU A 141 -29.90 -27.33 -29.22
N LEU A 142 -29.26 -27.97 -28.24
CA LEU A 142 -29.90 -29.01 -27.45
C LEU A 142 -30.98 -28.39 -26.57
N ASP A 143 -32.22 -28.85 -26.70
CA ASP A 143 -33.24 -28.58 -25.70
C ASP A 143 -33.00 -29.52 -24.52
N GLU A 144 -32.19 -29.06 -23.56
CA GLU A 144 -31.79 -29.86 -22.40
C GLU A 144 -33.00 -30.43 -21.65
N GLN A 145 -34.04 -29.62 -21.47
CA GLN A 145 -35.26 -30.00 -20.76
C GLN A 145 -36.01 -31.11 -21.52
N LEU A 146 -36.28 -30.92 -22.82
CA LEU A 146 -37.00 -31.91 -23.62
C LEU A 146 -36.16 -33.18 -23.88
N THR A 147 -34.83 -33.02 -23.92
CA THR A 147 -33.88 -34.14 -24.00
C THR A 147 -33.96 -34.99 -22.75
N VAL A 148 -33.97 -34.39 -21.56
CA VAL A 148 -34.12 -35.10 -20.28
C VAL A 148 -35.47 -35.81 -20.23
N GLU A 149 -36.57 -35.10 -20.52
CA GLU A 149 -37.93 -35.66 -20.51
C GLU A 149 -38.07 -36.87 -21.45
N ARG A 150 -37.63 -36.74 -22.71
CA ARG A 150 -37.67 -37.88 -23.67
C ARG A 150 -36.72 -39.01 -23.31
N SER A 151 -35.56 -38.69 -22.72
CA SER A 151 -34.59 -39.71 -22.32
C SER A 151 -35.09 -40.53 -21.15
N ILE A 152 -35.82 -39.90 -20.21
CA ILE A 152 -36.52 -40.58 -19.10
C ILE A 152 -37.66 -41.44 -19.64
N GLU A 153 -38.54 -40.90 -20.50
CA GLU A 153 -39.68 -41.63 -21.04
C GLU A 153 -39.29 -42.86 -21.86
N ARG A 154 -38.19 -42.77 -22.62
CA ARG A 154 -37.74 -43.83 -23.53
C ARG A 154 -36.65 -44.72 -22.93
N MET A 155 -36.16 -44.41 -21.73
CA MET A 155 -35.06 -45.09 -21.06
C MET A 155 -33.79 -45.21 -21.94
N VAL A 156 -33.62 -44.28 -22.88
CA VAL A 156 -32.48 -44.18 -23.82
C VAL A 156 -32.22 -42.70 -24.08
N THR A 157 -30.97 -42.26 -23.87
CA THR A 157 -30.56 -40.87 -24.07
C THR A 157 -30.75 -40.44 -25.52
N THR A 158 -31.79 -39.64 -25.78
CA THR A 158 -32.15 -39.17 -27.12
C THR A 158 -32.09 -37.65 -27.16
N PRO A 159 -31.05 -37.03 -27.76
CA PRO A 159 -30.94 -35.58 -27.83
C PRO A 159 -32.09 -34.98 -28.64
N VAL A 160 -32.81 -34.03 -28.05
CA VAL A 160 -33.83 -33.23 -28.74
C VAL A 160 -33.23 -31.89 -29.09
N LEU A 161 -33.18 -31.61 -30.38
CA LEU A 161 -32.63 -30.39 -30.93
C LEU A 161 -33.76 -29.38 -31.19
N ARG A 162 -33.50 -28.11 -30.88
CA ARG A 162 -34.36 -26.98 -31.25
C ARG A 162 -33.57 -25.94 -32.03
N PRO A 163 -34.22 -25.10 -32.86
CA PRO A 163 -33.52 -24.04 -33.58
C PRO A 163 -32.78 -23.10 -32.61
N ALA A 164 -31.48 -22.89 -32.83
CA ALA A 164 -30.64 -22.11 -31.93
C ALA A 164 -31.15 -20.66 -31.79
N GLU A 165 -31.15 -20.12 -30.57
CA GLU A 165 -31.44 -18.71 -30.36
C GLU A 165 -30.26 -17.87 -30.87
N SER A 166 -30.50 -17.03 -31.89
CA SER A 166 -29.48 -16.09 -32.37
C SER A 166 -29.88 -14.65 -32.10
N ARG A 167 -28.89 -13.76 -31.97
CA ARG A 167 -29.14 -12.33 -32.06
C ARG A 167 -29.74 -12.02 -33.44
N TRP A 168 -30.70 -11.11 -33.49
CA TRP A 168 -31.51 -10.87 -34.69
C TRP A 168 -30.94 -9.82 -35.66
N LEU A 169 -29.94 -9.05 -35.22
CA LEU A 169 -29.43 -7.87 -35.93
C LEU A 169 -27.90 -7.90 -36.08
N ASP A 170 -27.42 -7.68 -37.30
CA ASP A 170 -26.02 -7.44 -37.62
C ASP A 170 -25.68 -5.95 -37.54
N LEU A 171 -24.44 -5.63 -37.21
CA LEU A 171 -23.91 -4.26 -37.26
C LEU A 171 -22.81 -4.15 -38.32
N ALA A 172 -23.00 -3.26 -39.28
CA ALA A 172 -21.93 -2.76 -40.14
C ALA A 172 -21.50 -1.38 -39.64
N LEU A 173 -20.33 -1.32 -39.01
CA LEU A 173 -19.69 -0.08 -38.58
C LEU A 173 -18.78 0.42 -39.70
N VAL A 174 -19.20 1.47 -40.41
CA VAL A 174 -18.48 2.08 -41.52
C VAL A 174 -17.73 3.30 -41.02
N VAL A 175 -16.40 3.28 -41.03
CA VAL A 175 -15.53 4.34 -40.50
C VAL A 175 -14.96 5.15 -41.67
N ASP A 176 -15.25 6.45 -41.70
CA ASP A 176 -14.64 7.38 -42.66
C ASP A 176 -13.12 7.46 -42.45
N THR A 177 -12.36 7.39 -43.54
CA THR A 177 -10.89 7.44 -43.52
C THR A 177 -10.33 8.78 -43.99
N HIS A 178 -11.16 9.82 -44.08
CA HIS A 178 -10.66 11.18 -44.31
C HIS A 178 -9.59 11.57 -43.28
N HIS A 179 -8.61 12.40 -43.65
CA HIS A 179 -7.50 12.77 -42.75
C HIS A 179 -7.98 13.40 -41.43
N SER A 180 -9.13 14.09 -41.42
CA SER A 180 -9.71 14.63 -40.19
C SER A 180 -10.17 13.56 -39.19
N MET A 181 -10.40 12.32 -39.65
CA MET A 181 -10.74 11.16 -38.81
C MET A 181 -9.56 10.58 -38.05
N LEU A 182 -8.32 10.96 -38.39
CA LEU A 182 -7.12 10.53 -37.67
C LEU A 182 -7.21 10.92 -36.19
N LEU A 183 -7.69 12.13 -35.89
CA LEU A 183 -7.93 12.64 -34.52
C LEU A 183 -8.86 11.78 -33.67
N TRP A 184 -9.62 10.89 -34.31
CA TRP A 184 -10.64 10.05 -33.70
C TRP A 184 -10.25 8.57 -33.70
N ALA A 185 -9.08 8.18 -34.20
CA ALA A 185 -8.66 6.79 -34.33
C ALA A 185 -8.79 6.00 -33.01
N ASP A 186 -8.28 6.55 -31.90
CA ASP A 186 -8.40 5.93 -30.57
C ASP A 186 -9.86 5.81 -30.12
N HIS A 187 -10.67 6.85 -30.38
CA HIS A 187 -12.09 6.89 -30.04
C HIS A 187 -12.90 5.84 -30.82
N VAL A 188 -12.59 5.70 -32.11
CA VAL A 188 -13.17 4.71 -33.03
C VAL A 188 -12.84 3.29 -32.57
N ASP A 189 -11.59 3.03 -32.23
CA ASP A 189 -11.14 1.72 -31.77
C ASP A 189 -11.78 1.32 -30.44
N GLU A 190 -11.86 2.27 -29.50
CA GLU A 190 -12.51 2.04 -28.22
C GLU A 190 -14.01 1.76 -28.40
N LEU A 191 -14.70 2.55 -29.23
CA LEU A 191 -16.09 2.34 -29.58
C LEU A 191 -16.32 0.98 -30.26
N ARG A 192 -15.48 0.59 -31.22
CA ARG A 192 -15.55 -0.72 -31.88
C ARG A 192 -15.43 -1.85 -30.85
N ARG A 193 -14.48 -1.73 -29.91
CA ARG A 193 -14.31 -2.70 -28.82
C ARG A 193 -15.54 -2.75 -27.90
N VAL A 194 -16.15 -1.60 -27.58
CA VAL A 194 -17.35 -1.54 -26.74
C VAL A 194 -18.56 -2.17 -27.45
N LEU A 195 -18.75 -1.88 -28.74
CA LEU A 195 -19.83 -2.45 -29.55
C LEU A 195 -19.68 -3.97 -29.69
N THR A 196 -18.45 -4.44 -29.90
CA THR A 196 -18.14 -5.89 -29.98
C THR A 196 -18.38 -6.59 -28.64
N ARG A 197 -17.82 -6.04 -27.55
CA ARG A 197 -17.97 -6.61 -26.18
C ARG A 197 -19.38 -6.51 -25.62
N SER A 198 -20.26 -5.69 -26.21
CA SER A 198 -21.65 -5.59 -25.77
C SER A 198 -22.45 -6.88 -25.97
N GLY A 199 -22.04 -7.74 -26.91
CA GLY A 199 -22.75 -8.98 -27.22
C GLY A 199 -24.20 -8.80 -27.70
N VAL A 200 -24.57 -7.57 -28.09
CA VAL A 200 -25.94 -7.19 -28.50
C VAL A 200 -26.24 -7.63 -29.94
N PHE A 201 -25.27 -7.53 -30.82
CA PHE A 201 -25.39 -7.86 -32.25
C PHE A 201 -24.97 -9.30 -32.52
N ARG A 202 -25.49 -9.88 -33.61
CA ARG A 202 -25.09 -11.20 -34.10
C ARG A 202 -23.66 -11.19 -34.62
N ASP A 203 -23.34 -10.16 -35.40
CA ASP A 203 -22.02 -9.92 -35.96
C ASP A 203 -21.75 -8.41 -35.98
N VAL A 204 -20.51 -8.01 -35.70
CA VAL A 204 -20.04 -6.63 -35.76
C VAL A 204 -18.90 -6.55 -36.76
N ARG A 205 -19.22 -6.05 -37.97
CA ARG A 205 -18.24 -5.90 -39.06
C ARG A 205 -17.83 -4.45 -39.20
N THR A 206 -16.52 -4.21 -39.19
CA THR A 206 -15.95 -2.88 -39.44
C THR A 206 -15.51 -2.75 -40.91
N TRP A 207 -15.91 -1.63 -41.52
CA TRP A 207 -15.59 -1.24 -42.88
C TRP A 207 -14.94 0.14 -42.85
N GLN A 208 -14.00 0.39 -43.75
CA GLN A 208 -13.42 1.71 -43.96
C GLN A 208 -14.09 2.37 -45.17
N LEU A 209 -14.42 3.65 -45.09
CA LEU A 209 -15.03 4.45 -46.15
C LEU A 209 -13.99 5.44 -46.68
N THR A 210 -13.49 5.16 -47.88
CA THR A 210 -12.52 5.99 -48.61
C THR A 210 -13.24 6.87 -49.65
N GLY A 211 -12.52 7.83 -50.24
CA GLY A 211 -13.09 8.67 -51.31
C GLY A 211 -14.12 9.70 -50.83
N THR A 212 -13.96 10.21 -49.61
CA THR A 212 -14.80 11.26 -49.02
C THR A 212 -14.27 12.68 -49.28
N GLY A 213 -13.10 12.83 -49.89
CA GLY A 213 -12.53 14.10 -50.32
C GLY A 213 -13.30 14.74 -51.49
N PRO A 214 -13.06 16.03 -51.79
CA PRO A 214 -13.72 16.73 -52.90
C PRO A 214 -13.45 16.04 -54.24
N GLY A 215 -14.50 15.78 -55.02
CA GLY A 215 -14.44 15.15 -56.34
C GLY A 215 -14.16 13.64 -56.35
N ALA A 216 -14.01 13.01 -55.18
CA ALA A 216 -13.76 11.57 -55.07
C ALA A 216 -15.06 10.75 -55.01
N THR A 217 -15.00 9.49 -55.43
CA THR A 217 -16.14 8.56 -55.33
C THR A 217 -16.02 7.71 -54.08
N PRO A 218 -17.05 7.62 -53.23
CA PRO A 218 -16.98 6.84 -52.00
C PRO A 218 -16.84 5.34 -52.30
N MET A 219 -15.89 4.68 -51.63
CA MET A 219 -15.67 3.24 -51.71
C MET A 219 -15.54 2.65 -50.30
N VAL A 220 -15.73 1.33 -50.16
CA VAL A 220 -15.57 0.63 -48.88
C VAL A 220 -14.54 -0.49 -48.93
N THR A 221 -13.75 -0.65 -47.88
CA THR A 221 -12.74 -1.73 -47.76
C THR A 221 -12.96 -2.51 -46.46
N ARG A 222 -12.54 -3.79 -46.45
CA ARG A 222 -12.45 -4.60 -45.22
C ARG A 222 -11.02 -4.53 -44.68
N GLY A 223 -10.86 -3.92 -43.51
CA GLY A 223 -9.53 -3.75 -42.89
C GLY A 223 -8.65 -2.73 -43.60
N HIS A 224 -7.49 -2.43 -43.00
CA HIS A 224 -6.51 -1.49 -43.56
C HIS A 224 -5.86 -2.09 -44.81
N GLY A 225 -5.99 -1.43 -45.97
CA GLY A 225 -5.37 -1.86 -47.23
C GLY A 225 -6.08 -2.99 -47.98
N GLY A 226 -7.29 -3.38 -47.58
CA GLY A 226 -8.10 -4.36 -48.33
C GLY A 226 -8.55 -3.83 -49.70
N PRO A 227 -8.89 -4.71 -50.67
CA PRO A 227 -9.32 -4.27 -51.99
C PRO A 227 -10.61 -3.44 -51.90
N PRO A 228 -10.71 -2.33 -52.64
CA PRO A 228 -11.88 -1.45 -52.61
C PRO A 228 -13.08 -2.15 -53.23
N ARG A 229 -14.22 -2.05 -52.54
CA ARG A 229 -15.50 -2.66 -52.92
C ARG A 229 -16.56 -1.60 -53.14
N ASN A 230 -17.62 -1.98 -53.86
CA ASN A 230 -18.74 -1.10 -54.09
C ASN A 230 -19.55 -0.94 -52.78
N PRO A 231 -19.75 0.29 -52.27
CA PRO A 231 -20.50 0.53 -51.04
C PRO A 231 -21.92 -0.04 -51.06
N LEU A 232 -22.53 -0.18 -52.24
CA LEU A 232 -23.89 -0.71 -52.38
C LEU A 232 -24.00 -2.18 -51.89
N GLU A 233 -22.90 -2.94 -51.90
CA GLU A 233 -22.85 -4.33 -51.39
C GLU A 233 -23.17 -4.46 -49.89
N LEU A 234 -23.07 -3.37 -49.11
CA LEU A 234 -23.36 -3.39 -47.67
C LEU A 234 -24.85 -3.45 -47.37
N ALA A 235 -25.70 -3.04 -48.32
CA ALA A 235 -27.14 -3.07 -48.16
C ALA A 235 -27.62 -4.53 -48.04
N ASP A 236 -28.19 -4.89 -46.90
CA ASP A 236 -28.91 -6.15 -46.74
C ASP A 236 -30.39 -5.97 -47.12
N PRO A 237 -30.91 -6.60 -48.19
CA PRO A 237 -32.32 -6.54 -48.55
C PRO A 237 -33.25 -7.16 -47.50
N ALA A 238 -32.74 -8.06 -46.65
CA ALA A 238 -33.52 -8.67 -45.57
C ALA A 238 -33.78 -7.71 -44.40
N GLY A 239 -33.13 -6.53 -44.39
CA GLY A 239 -33.32 -5.50 -43.36
C GLY A 239 -32.82 -5.91 -41.97
N ARG A 240 -31.93 -6.91 -41.88
CA ARG A 240 -31.39 -7.45 -40.62
C ARG A 240 -30.05 -6.81 -40.23
N ARG A 241 -29.66 -5.73 -40.90
CA ARG A 241 -28.42 -5.00 -40.64
C ARG A 241 -28.68 -3.55 -40.29
N LEU A 242 -28.05 -3.11 -39.22
CA LEU A 242 -27.87 -1.71 -38.86
C LEU A 242 -26.55 -1.22 -39.46
N ILE A 243 -26.59 -0.12 -40.22
CA ILE A 243 -25.41 0.54 -40.76
C ILE A 243 -25.15 1.81 -39.96
N LEU A 244 -24.02 1.87 -39.26
CA LEU A 244 -23.58 3.06 -38.54
C LEU A 244 -22.36 3.64 -39.27
N VAL A 245 -22.51 4.83 -39.83
CA VAL A 245 -21.42 5.56 -40.49
C VAL A 245 -20.76 6.49 -39.49
N LEU A 246 -19.56 6.15 -39.05
CA LEU A 246 -18.76 6.92 -38.11
C LEU A 246 -17.90 7.93 -38.87
N SER A 247 -18.20 9.22 -38.74
CA SER A 247 -17.51 10.31 -39.45
C SER A 247 -17.65 11.63 -38.69
N ASP A 248 -16.73 12.57 -38.87
CA ASP A 248 -16.89 13.95 -38.44
C ASP A 248 -17.68 14.80 -39.44
N THR A 249 -17.97 14.25 -40.63
CA THR A 249 -18.66 14.90 -41.76
C THR A 249 -17.96 16.15 -42.29
N VAL A 250 -16.66 16.33 -42.03
CA VAL A 250 -15.89 17.51 -42.45
C VAL A 250 -15.45 17.42 -43.91
N ALA A 251 -15.23 16.20 -44.41
CA ALA A 251 -14.77 15.98 -45.78
C ALA A 251 -15.75 16.57 -46.82
N GLY A 252 -15.23 17.31 -47.80
CA GLY A 252 -16.05 18.04 -48.78
C GLY A 252 -17.00 17.14 -49.59
N GLY A 253 -16.63 15.87 -49.82
CA GLY A 253 -17.43 14.88 -50.52
C GLY A 253 -18.78 14.58 -49.84
N TRP A 254 -18.95 14.93 -48.57
CA TRP A 254 -20.25 14.83 -47.88
C TRP A 254 -21.34 15.74 -48.49
N ARG A 255 -20.96 16.84 -49.16
CA ARG A 255 -21.90 17.72 -49.90
C ARG A 255 -22.26 17.14 -51.28
N GLU A 256 -21.45 16.23 -51.79
CA GLU A 256 -21.54 15.82 -53.18
C GLU A 256 -22.67 14.81 -53.44
N ALA A 257 -23.03 14.66 -54.71
CA ALA A 257 -24.09 13.75 -55.12
C ALA A 257 -23.76 12.26 -54.87
N PRO A 258 -22.52 11.77 -55.06
CA PRO A 258 -22.18 10.35 -54.85
C PRO A 258 -22.42 9.88 -53.41
N MET A 259 -21.97 10.65 -52.40
CA MET A 259 -22.21 10.35 -50.99
C MET A 259 -23.71 10.29 -50.66
N ARG A 260 -24.48 11.27 -51.13
CA ARG A 260 -25.94 11.31 -50.92
C ARG A 260 -26.65 10.14 -51.60
N SER A 261 -26.19 9.72 -52.79
CA SER A 261 -26.75 8.58 -53.52
C SER A 261 -26.53 7.26 -52.78
N MET A 262 -25.31 7.05 -52.27
CA MET A 262 -24.96 5.89 -51.45
C MET A 262 -25.82 5.81 -50.18
N LEU A 263 -25.91 6.91 -49.41
CA LEU A 263 -26.73 6.96 -48.20
C LEU A 263 -28.22 6.72 -48.51
N ARG A 264 -28.75 7.28 -49.61
CA ARG A 264 -30.13 7.00 -50.08
C ARG A 264 -30.34 5.50 -50.32
N HIS A 265 -29.38 4.84 -50.97
CA HIS A 265 -29.47 3.40 -51.25
C HIS A 265 -29.45 2.56 -49.97
N TRP A 266 -28.56 2.85 -49.04
CA TRP A 266 -28.52 2.16 -47.74
C TRP A 266 -29.80 2.39 -46.94
N CYS A 267 -30.27 3.64 -46.83
CA CYS A 267 -31.51 3.98 -46.13
C CYS A 267 -32.74 3.32 -46.75
N ALA A 268 -32.66 2.89 -48.00
CA ALA A 268 -33.73 2.16 -48.65
C ALA A 268 -33.91 0.76 -48.04
N HIS A 269 -32.83 0.04 -47.80
CA HIS A 269 -32.91 -1.37 -47.40
C HIS A 269 -32.67 -1.59 -45.90
N ASN A 270 -31.96 -0.68 -45.24
CA ASN A 270 -31.42 -0.88 -43.91
C ASN A 270 -31.76 0.30 -42.99
N ALA A 271 -31.71 0.06 -41.67
CA ALA A 271 -31.61 1.15 -40.71
C ALA A 271 -30.19 1.74 -40.80
N VAL A 272 -30.11 3.04 -41.08
CA VAL A 272 -28.85 3.77 -41.28
C VAL A 272 -28.84 4.99 -40.39
N ALA A 273 -27.71 5.24 -39.75
CA ALA A 273 -27.43 6.48 -39.05
C ALA A 273 -25.98 6.92 -39.25
N VAL A 274 -25.76 8.23 -39.25
CA VAL A 274 -24.41 8.81 -39.13
C VAL A 274 -24.13 9.00 -37.65
N LEU A 275 -23.13 8.29 -37.14
CA LEU A 275 -22.59 8.50 -35.81
C LEU A 275 -21.52 9.57 -35.94
N ASN A 276 -21.86 10.81 -35.57
CA ASN A 276 -20.93 11.91 -35.71
C ASN A 276 -20.01 11.99 -34.49
N VAL A 277 -18.71 11.88 -34.72
CA VAL A 277 -17.67 11.95 -33.67
C VAL A 277 -17.52 13.36 -33.10
N LEU A 278 -17.85 14.39 -33.88
CA LEU A 278 -17.90 15.76 -33.37
C LEU A 278 -19.01 15.91 -32.34
N PRO A 279 -18.79 16.68 -31.25
CA PRO A 279 -19.85 17.09 -30.36
C PRO A 279 -20.97 17.81 -31.12
N GLU A 280 -22.21 17.67 -30.64
CA GLU A 280 -23.39 18.23 -31.33
C GLU A 280 -23.28 19.75 -31.57
N ARG A 281 -22.56 20.48 -30.70
CA ARG A 281 -22.28 21.92 -30.84
C ARG A 281 -21.40 22.27 -32.04
N LEU A 282 -20.56 21.35 -32.53
CA LEU A 282 -19.63 21.55 -33.63
C LEU A 282 -20.14 21.00 -34.97
N TRP A 283 -21.33 20.39 -35.02
CA TRP A 283 -21.88 19.86 -36.28
C TRP A 283 -22.12 20.91 -37.36
N THR A 284 -22.11 22.19 -37.02
CA THR A 284 -22.16 23.29 -38.00
C THR A 284 -20.83 23.52 -38.71
N ARG A 285 -19.72 22.96 -38.21
CA ARG A 285 -18.40 23.02 -38.83
C ARG A 285 -18.14 21.90 -39.84
N GLY A 286 -19.00 20.87 -39.86
CA GLY A 286 -18.95 19.83 -40.89
C GLY A 286 -19.36 20.38 -42.26
N ALA A 287 -18.99 19.66 -43.33
CA ALA A 287 -19.40 19.99 -44.68
C ALA A 287 -20.93 19.95 -44.85
N VAL A 288 -21.62 19.13 -44.05
CA VAL A 288 -23.09 19.04 -44.05
C VAL A 288 -23.67 19.38 -42.69
N ARG A 289 -24.79 20.11 -42.67
CA ARG A 289 -25.44 20.58 -41.44
C ARG A 289 -26.69 19.75 -41.11
N PRO A 290 -26.71 19.01 -40.00
CA PRO A 290 -27.92 18.31 -39.55
C PRO A 290 -29.01 19.28 -39.10
N VAL A 291 -30.27 18.96 -39.41
CA VAL A 291 -31.46 19.73 -39.03
C VAL A 291 -32.40 18.89 -38.14
N PRO A 292 -33.10 19.48 -37.17
CA PRO A 292 -33.89 18.71 -36.21
C PRO A 292 -35.21 18.20 -36.81
N PHE A 293 -35.46 16.89 -36.67
CA PHE A 293 -36.72 16.22 -37.02
C PHE A 293 -37.24 15.41 -35.83
N ALA A 294 -38.56 15.32 -35.69
CA ALA A 294 -39.18 14.26 -34.91
C ALA A 294 -39.35 13.04 -35.82
N VAL A 295 -38.83 11.88 -35.42
CA VAL A 295 -38.90 10.63 -36.17
C VAL A 295 -39.47 9.49 -35.32
N ARG A 296 -40.08 8.50 -35.96
CA ARG A 296 -40.46 7.22 -35.34
C ARG A 296 -40.42 6.08 -36.36
N ALA A 297 -40.16 4.87 -35.88
CA ALA A 297 -40.32 3.64 -36.63
C ALA A 297 -41.35 2.75 -35.94
N ASP A 298 -42.20 2.10 -36.74
CA ASP A 298 -43.29 1.23 -36.30
C ASP A 298 -42.90 -0.25 -36.28
N ARG A 299 -41.75 -0.59 -36.86
CA ARG A 299 -41.19 -1.94 -36.89
C ARG A 299 -39.71 -1.95 -36.49
N PRO A 300 -39.24 -3.00 -35.79
CA PRO A 300 -37.82 -3.15 -35.47
C PRO A 300 -36.96 -3.20 -36.73
N ALA A 301 -35.82 -2.51 -36.72
CA ALA A 301 -34.87 -2.39 -37.84
C ALA A 301 -35.50 -1.93 -39.17
N ALA A 302 -36.65 -1.24 -39.11
CA ALA A 302 -37.26 -0.67 -40.31
C ALA A 302 -36.26 0.23 -41.04
N ALA A 303 -36.23 0.11 -42.37
CA ALA A 303 -35.35 0.92 -43.20
C ALA A 303 -35.58 2.41 -42.96
N THR A 304 -34.51 3.22 -42.91
CA THR A 304 -34.65 4.66 -42.58
C THR A 304 -35.60 5.39 -43.54
N ARG A 305 -35.70 4.94 -44.80
CA ARG A 305 -36.68 5.47 -45.77
C ARG A 305 -38.13 5.36 -45.28
N SER A 306 -38.49 4.33 -44.52
CA SER A 306 -39.87 4.08 -44.07
C SER A 306 -40.20 4.71 -42.72
N TRP A 307 -39.24 5.39 -42.08
CA TRP A 307 -39.51 6.09 -40.82
C TRP A 307 -40.46 7.26 -41.04
N GLN A 308 -41.40 7.43 -40.11
CA GLN A 308 -42.27 8.60 -40.13
C GLN A 308 -41.51 9.79 -39.56
N ARG A 309 -41.72 10.98 -40.12
CA ARG A 309 -40.91 12.17 -39.84
C ARG A 309 -41.72 13.45 -39.91
N VAL A 310 -41.43 14.37 -39.01
CA VAL A 310 -42.02 15.72 -38.96
C VAL A 310 -40.91 16.74 -38.65
N PRO A 311 -40.78 17.84 -39.42
CA PRO A 311 -39.82 18.91 -39.10
C PRO A 311 -40.07 19.47 -37.70
N ALA A 312 -39.01 19.57 -36.88
CA ALA A 312 -39.11 20.16 -35.55
C ALA A 312 -38.86 21.68 -35.62
N ALA A 313 -39.87 22.46 -36.02
CA ALA A 313 -39.77 23.92 -36.10
C ALA A 313 -39.42 24.55 -34.72
N ARG A 314 -38.54 25.58 -34.71
CA ARG A 314 -38.38 26.47 -33.55
C ARG A 314 -39.69 27.25 -33.40
N ARG A 315 -40.47 27.01 -32.35
CA ARG A 315 -41.63 27.85 -32.00
C ARG A 315 -41.13 29.25 -31.61
N ALA A 316 -41.09 30.18 -32.56
CA ALA A 316 -41.27 31.59 -32.24
C ALA A 316 -42.78 31.80 -31.96
N ARG A 317 -43.09 32.56 -30.91
CA ARG A 317 -44.45 32.89 -30.47
C ARG A 317 -45.27 33.50 -31.62
N ALA A 318 -46.36 32.86 -32.02
CA ALA A 318 -47.57 33.53 -32.54
C ALA A 318 -48.75 32.55 -32.66
N GLY A 319 -49.86 32.88 -31.97
CA GLY A 319 -51.23 32.82 -32.47
C GLY A 319 -51.82 31.51 -33.01
N ARG A 320 -52.87 31.04 -32.34
CA ARG A 320 -53.91 30.11 -32.84
C ARG A 320 -54.26 30.31 -34.33
N ARG A 321 -54.25 29.22 -35.10
CA ARG A 321 -55.44 28.71 -35.81
C ARG A 321 -55.22 27.27 -36.27
N ARG A 322 -56.15 26.39 -35.88
CA ARG A 322 -56.36 25.09 -36.54
C ARG A 322 -56.99 25.37 -37.90
N THR A 323 -56.36 24.88 -38.96
CA THR A 323 -57.06 24.50 -40.19
C THR A 323 -56.67 23.06 -40.50
N ALA A 324 -57.70 22.22 -40.65
CA ALA A 324 -57.60 20.87 -41.15
C ALA A 324 -57.22 20.92 -42.62
N GLY A 325 -56.21 20.13 -42.98
CA GLY A 325 -55.55 20.13 -44.27
C GLY A 325 -54.13 19.70 -44.01
N SER A 326 -53.91 18.39 -43.91
CA SER A 326 -52.56 17.83 -43.76
C SER A 326 -51.76 18.28 -44.97
N PRO A 327 -50.79 19.20 -44.85
CA PRO A 327 -49.91 19.49 -45.97
C PRO A 327 -49.18 18.17 -46.22
N VAL A 328 -49.26 17.64 -47.43
CA VAL A 328 -48.35 16.59 -47.88
C VAL A 328 -46.97 17.22 -47.86
N VAL A 329 -46.30 17.14 -46.72
CA VAL A 329 -44.92 17.57 -46.59
C VAL A 329 -44.13 16.61 -47.49
N PRO A 330 -43.39 17.10 -48.49
CA PRO A 330 -42.61 16.24 -49.36
C PRO A 330 -41.77 15.30 -48.49
N VAL A 331 -41.77 14.01 -48.84
CA VAL A 331 -41.01 13.00 -48.11
C VAL A 331 -39.53 13.26 -48.36
N VAL A 332 -38.96 14.12 -47.51
CA VAL A 332 -37.54 14.45 -47.56
C VAL A 332 -36.75 13.21 -47.13
N PRO A 333 -35.93 12.61 -48.03
CA PRO A 333 -35.06 11.52 -47.65
C PRO A 333 -34.06 12.05 -46.63
N LEU A 334 -33.96 11.38 -45.49
CA LEU A 334 -33.15 11.83 -44.37
C LEU A 334 -32.32 10.69 -43.78
N VAL A 335 -31.20 11.04 -43.17
CA VAL A 335 -30.39 10.13 -42.36
C VAL A 335 -30.25 10.73 -40.97
N PRO A 336 -30.62 10.04 -39.88
CA PRO A 336 -30.38 10.53 -38.54
C PRO A 336 -28.88 10.69 -38.28
N VAL A 337 -28.52 11.77 -37.58
CA VAL A 337 -27.19 12.04 -37.06
C VAL A 337 -27.28 12.02 -35.54
N VAL A 338 -26.41 11.24 -34.91
CA VAL A 338 -26.31 11.16 -33.45
C VAL A 338 -24.85 11.25 -33.04
N GLY A 339 -24.60 11.84 -31.87
CA GLY A 339 -23.26 11.84 -31.27
C GLY A 339 -22.91 10.47 -30.66
N VAL A 340 -21.62 10.26 -30.40
CA VAL A 340 -21.09 9.03 -29.75
C VAL A 340 -21.49 8.92 -28.26
N ALA A 341 -21.99 10.00 -27.66
CA ALA A 341 -22.49 10.00 -26.29
C ALA A 341 -23.64 9.00 -26.08
N SER A 342 -23.64 8.33 -24.92
CA SER A 342 -24.62 7.29 -24.56
C SER A 342 -26.08 7.76 -24.67
N GLY A 343 -26.37 9.01 -24.29
CA GLY A 343 -27.71 9.60 -24.41
C GLY A 343 -28.17 9.81 -25.86
N SER A 344 -27.25 10.17 -26.76
CA SER A 344 -27.56 10.35 -28.19
C SER A 344 -27.75 9.00 -28.89
N LEU A 345 -26.89 8.02 -28.58
CA LEU A 345 -27.03 6.66 -29.08
C LEU A 345 -28.32 5.99 -28.59
N ALA A 346 -28.68 6.16 -27.31
CA ALA A 346 -29.93 5.63 -26.75
C ALA A 346 -31.17 6.14 -27.50
N ARG A 347 -31.17 7.40 -27.96
CA ARG A 347 -32.28 7.97 -28.75
C ARG A 347 -32.42 7.28 -30.10
N LEU A 348 -31.31 7.02 -30.79
CA LEU A 348 -31.31 6.27 -32.06
C LEU A 348 -31.78 4.83 -31.85
N VAL A 349 -31.17 4.12 -30.90
CA VAL A 349 -31.42 2.70 -30.64
C VAL A 349 -32.89 2.44 -30.31
N ARG A 350 -33.55 3.36 -29.58
CA ARG A 350 -35.00 3.26 -29.32
C ARG A 350 -35.85 3.37 -30.58
N VAL A 351 -35.48 4.25 -31.52
CA VAL A 351 -36.16 4.32 -32.82
C VAL A 351 -35.93 3.04 -33.61
N VAL A 352 -34.70 2.54 -33.68
CA VAL A 352 -34.35 1.27 -34.38
C VAL A 352 -35.06 0.07 -33.75
N SER A 353 -35.32 0.09 -32.44
CA SER A 353 -36.07 -0.98 -31.75
C SER A 353 -37.55 -1.05 -32.13
N GLY A 354 -38.07 -0.04 -32.85
CA GLY A 354 -39.44 0.01 -33.34
C GLY A 354 -40.48 0.20 -32.23
N ASP A 355 -40.17 1.00 -31.19
CA ASP A 355 -41.10 1.25 -30.07
C ASP A 355 -42.31 2.12 -30.44
N GLY A 356 -42.39 2.60 -31.69
CA GLY A 356 -43.49 3.41 -32.21
C GLY A 356 -43.54 4.85 -31.70
N ARG A 357 -42.60 5.28 -30.83
CA ARG A 357 -42.65 6.59 -30.17
C ARG A 357 -41.91 7.66 -30.97
N TRP A 358 -42.46 8.87 -30.99
CA TRP A 358 -41.81 10.04 -31.58
C TRP A 358 -40.57 10.44 -30.77
N ARG A 359 -39.44 10.63 -31.46
CA ARG A 359 -38.16 11.06 -30.90
C ARG A 359 -37.56 12.18 -31.72
N ARG A 360 -37.01 13.20 -31.07
CA ARG A 360 -36.30 14.28 -31.74
C ARG A 360 -34.85 13.88 -32.00
N LEU A 361 -34.48 13.83 -33.27
CA LEU A 361 -33.12 13.57 -33.74
C LEU A 361 -32.68 14.68 -34.70
N ALA A 362 -31.38 14.92 -34.80
CA ALA A 362 -30.84 15.68 -35.91
C ALA A 362 -30.77 14.77 -37.14
N CYS A 363 -30.98 15.31 -38.34
CA CYS A 363 -30.98 14.53 -39.57
C CYS A 363 -30.31 15.29 -40.71
N LEU A 364 -29.51 14.59 -41.52
CA LEU A 364 -29.04 15.08 -42.80
C LEU A 364 -30.14 14.95 -43.84
N ARG A 365 -30.35 16.02 -44.59
CA ARG A 365 -31.21 16.06 -45.76
C ARG A 365 -30.47 15.48 -46.96
N LEU A 366 -31.08 14.50 -47.63
CA LEU A 366 -30.54 13.85 -48.82
C LEU A 366 -31.17 14.38 -50.13
N ASP A 367 -32.12 15.32 -50.01
CA ASP A 367 -32.68 16.12 -51.09
C ASP A 367 -31.78 17.33 -51.38
N GLY A 368 -31.51 17.57 -52.65
CA GLY A 368 -30.61 18.61 -53.09
C GLY A 368 -31.27 19.99 -53.09
N GLU A 369 -30.89 20.82 -52.12
CA GLU A 369 -30.58 22.24 -52.32
C GLU A 369 -29.76 22.70 -51.09
N PRO A 370 -28.57 23.30 -51.27
CA PRO A 370 -27.86 23.91 -50.16
C PRO A 370 -28.69 25.09 -49.69
N ALA A 371 -29.31 24.99 -48.52
CA ALA A 371 -29.89 26.18 -47.90
C ALA A 371 -28.75 27.20 -47.76
N ALA A 372 -28.85 28.28 -48.54
CA ALA A 372 -27.99 29.45 -48.50
C ALA A 372 -28.14 30.12 -47.13
N ALA A 373 -27.54 29.53 -46.11
CA ALA A 373 -27.08 30.23 -44.93
C ALA A 373 -25.59 30.40 -45.19
N SER A 374 -25.24 31.59 -45.69
CA SER A 374 -23.88 32.14 -45.79
C SER A 374 -22.84 31.25 -45.10
N ALA A 375 -22.14 30.44 -45.90
CA ALA A 375 -20.86 29.92 -45.48
C ALA A 375 -20.05 31.14 -45.00
N PRO A 376 -19.31 31.07 -43.87
CA PRO A 376 -18.16 31.93 -43.77
C PRO A 376 -17.38 31.68 -45.06
N GLU A 377 -17.15 32.72 -45.88
CA GLU A 377 -16.28 32.63 -47.04
C GLU A 377 -15.03 31.83 -46.65
N ASP A 378 -14.69 30.77 -47.36
CA ASP A 378 -13.34 30.23 -47.30
C ASP A 378 -12.44 31.38 -47.76
N PRO A 379 -11.67 32.02 -46.87
CA PRO A 379 -10.86 33.12 -47.31
C PRO A 379 -9.70 32.47 -48.09
N ALA A 380 -9.56 32.85 -49.37
CA ALA A 380 -8.54 32.46 -50.35
C ALA A 380 -7.20 31.97 -49.73
N PRO A 381 -6.45 31.04 -50.35
CA PRO A 381 -5.17 30.57 -49.81
C PRO A 381 -4.24 31.77 -49.68
N ALA A 382 -4.12 32.30 -48.47
CA ALA A 382 -3.36 33.52 -48.26
C ALA A 382 -1.94 33.10 -47.95
N GLY A 383 -1.13 33.10 -49.00
CA GLY A 383 0.27 33.47 -48.84
C GLY A 383 0.33 34.79 -48.07
N GLY A 384 1.05 34.79 -46.96
CA GLY A 384 1.29 35.98 -46.15
C GLY A 384 0.25 36.29 -45.07
N ARG A 385 -0.56 35.33 -44.62
CA ARG A 385 -1.32 35.53 -43.37
C ARG A 385 -0.37 35.57 -42.18
N SER A 386 -0.45 36.62 -41.38
CA SER A 386 0.30 36.65 -40.14
C SER A 386 -0.25 35.62 -39.17
N ALA A 387 0.62 35.00 -38.36
CA ALA A 387 0.22 34.03 -37.34
C ALA A 387 -0.84 34.59 -36.37
N LEU A 388 -0.83 35.91 -36.15
CA LEU A 388 -1.80 36.61 -35.31
C LEU A 388 -3.21 36.60 -35.92
N ASP A 389 -3.36 36.78 -37.23
CA ASP A 389 -4.68 36.77 -37.91
C ASP A 389 -5.35 35.40 -37.86
N VAL A 390 -4.55 34.33 -37.88
CA VAL A 390 -5.03 32.95 -37.70
C VAL A 390 -5.51 32.75 -36.26
N LEU A 391 -4.73 33.24 -35.30
CA LEU A 391 -5.03 33.11 -33.88
C LEU A 391 -6.26 33.93 -33.45
N GLU A 392 -6.45 35.15 -33.95
CA GLU A 392 -7.63 35.97 -33.65
C GLU A 392 -8.93 35.33 -34.14
N ARG A 393 -8.92 34.76 -35.35
CA ARG A 393 -10.09 34.02 -35.88
C ARG A 393 -10.38 32.75 -35.10
N PHE A 394 -9.34 32.03 -34.69
CA PHE A 394 -9.50 30.89 -33.81
C PHE A 394 -10.12 31.32 -32.47
N ARG A 395 -9.61 32.37 -31.81
CA ARG A 395 -10.16 32.90 -30.56
C ARG A 395 -11.60 33.40 -30.68
N ALA A 396 -11.96 33.97 -31.82
CA ALA A 396 -13.32 34.44 -32.06
C ALA A 396 -14.35 33.29 -32.20
N SER A 397 -13.91 32.11 -32.64
CA SER A 397 -14.79 30.98 -32.96
C SER A 397 -14.68 29.79 -32.02
N ALA A 398 -13.57 29.66 -31.29
CA ALA A 398 -13.28 28.54 -30.40
C ALA A 398 -13.74 28.80 -28.96
N SER A 399 -14.20 27.75 -28.28
CA SER A 399 -14.51 27.77 -26.86
C SER A 399 -13.29 28.15 -26.02
N PRO A 400 -13.48 28.78 -24.85
CA PRO A 400 -12.37 29.13 -23.96
C PRO A 400 -11.49 27.91 -23.61
N THR A 401 -12.11 26.74 -23.38
CA THR A 401 -11.40 25.49 -23.11
C THR A 401 -10.55 25.03 -24.30
N ALA A 402 -11.04 25.17 -25.54
CA ALA A 402 -10.26 24.87 -26.74
C ALA A 402 -9.12 25.86 -26.95
N GLN A 403 -9.32 27.14 -26.64
CA GLN A 403 -8.26 28.16 -26.69
C GLN A 403 -7.12 27.84 -25.70
N GLN A 404 -7.50 27.46 -24.48
CA GLN A 404 -6.55 27.03 -23.45
C GLN A 404 -5.81 25.75 -23.86
N LEU A 405 -6.52 24.76 -24.42
CA LEU A 405 -5.92 23.53 -24.94
C LEU A 405 -4.92 23.82 -26.07
N ALA A 406 -5.26 24.67 -27.04
CA ALA A 406 -4.38 25.04 -28.16
C ALA A 406 -3.04 25.60 -27.67
N ALA A 407 -3.08 26.43 -26.64
CA ALA A 407 -1.89 27.03 -26.08
C ALA A 407 -1.04 26.03 -25.25
N HIS A 408 -1.65 25.08 -24.54
CA HIS A 408 -0.90 23.97 -23.92
C HIS A 408 -0.29 23.01 -24.95
N LEU A 409 -0.97 22.77 -26.07
CA LEU A 409 -0.44 21.97 -27.17
C LEU A 409 0.77 22.62 -27.86
N ALA A 410 0.89 23.95 -27.83
CA ALA A 410 2.05 24.68 -28.34
C ALA A 410 3.37 24.32 -27.59
N ALA A 411 3.27 23.75 -26.38
CA ALA A 411 4.41 23.37 -25.55
C ALA A 411 4.95 21.94 -25.80
N VAL A 412 4.23 21.10 -26.54
CA VAL A 412 4.57 19.67 -26.74
C VAL A 412 4.67 19.29 -28.22
N PRO A 413 5.29 18.13 -28.53
CA PRO A 413 5.06 17.46 -29.80
C PRO A 413 3.58 17.16 -29.98
N LEU A 414 3.09 17.33 -31.19
CA LEU A 414 1.70 17.11 -31.50
C LEU A 414 1.60 15.72 -32.10
N THR A 415 1.53 14.69 -31.28
CA THR A 415 1.06 13.37 -31.74
C THR A 415 -0.27 13.09 -31.05
N LEU A 416 -1.15 12.29 -31.67
CA LEU A 416 -2.47 12.01 -31.09
C LEU A 416 -2.44 11.49 -29.64
N PRO A 417 -1.55 10.54 -29.29
CA PRO A 417 -1.46 10.07 -27.91
C PRO A 417 -1.04 11.20 -26.96
N VAL A 418 -0.09 12.06 -27.39
CA VAL A 418 0.39 13.18 -26.59
C VAL A 418 -0.67 14.27 -26.42
N MET A 419 -1.38 14.62 -27.49
CA MET A 419 -2.47 15.60 -27.44
C MET A 419 -3.59 15.14 -26.50
N THR A 420 -3.91 13.84 -26.52
CA THR A 420 -4.90 13.23 -25.62
C THR A 420 -4.41 13.22 -24.17
N LEU A 421 -3.12 12.96 -23.93
CA LEU A 421 -2.48 13.05 -22.61
C LEU A 421 -2.48 14.49 -22.06
N VAL A 422 -2.12 15.49 -22.88
CA VAL A 422 -2.17 16.92 -22.49
C VAL A 422 -3.59 17.33 -22.14
N ARG A 423 -4.57 16.94 -22.97
CA ARG A 423 -6.00 17.19 -22.70
C ARG A 423 -6.43 16.63 -21.34
N ARG A 424 -6.17 15.34 -21.09
CA ARG A 424 -6.58 14.66 -19.85
C ARG A 424 -5.81 15.15 -18.60
N SER A 425 -4.54 15.54 -18.76
CA SER A 425 -3.70 15.98 -17.64
C SER A 425 -3.97 17.42 -17.20
N LEU A 426 -4.13 18.36 -18.14
CA LEU A 426 -4.26 19.79 -17.85
C LEU A 426 -5.71 20.28 -17.81
N LEU A 427 -6.63 19.61 -18.50
CA LEU A 427 -8.03 20.04 -18.62
C LEU A 427 -8.96 18.87 -18.32
N ARG A 428 -9.11 18.51 -17.04
CA ARG A 428 -9.85 17.32 -16.57
C ARG A 428 -11.30 17.25 -17.06
N ASP A 429 -11.99 18.39 -17.10
CA ASP A 429 -13.38 18.51 -17.57
C ASP A 429 -13.50 18.66 -19.10
N SER A 430 -12.39 18.58 -19.84
CA SER A 430 -12.43 18.71 -21.29
C SER A 430 -12.81 17.39 -21.96
N GLU A 431 -13.82 17.44 -22.81
CA GLU A 431 -14.20 16.35 -23.73
C GLU A 431 -13.21 16.24 -24.92
N HIS A 432 -13.16 15.08 -25.58
CA HIS A 432 -12.39 14.89 -26.82
C HIS A 432 -12.81 15.88 -27.94
N GLY A 433 -14.04 16.38 -27.85
CA GLY A 433 -14.57 17.44 -28.69
C GLY A 433 -13.79 18.76 -28.69
N HIS A 434 -13.13 19.12 -27.59
CA HIS A 434 -12.30 20.33 -27.55
C HIS A 434 -11.04 20.17 -28.38
N LEU A 435 -10.46 18.95 -28.45
CA LEU A 435 -9.32 18.68 -29.32
C LEU A 435 -9.68 18.86 -30.79
N ALA A 436 -10.87 18.39 -31.16
CA ALA A 436 -11.39 18.57 -32.51
C ALA A 436 -11.66 20.05 -32.84
N GLU A 437 -12.07 20.85 -31.85
CA GLU A 437 -12.28 22.29 -32.03
C GLU A 437 -10.97 23.03 -32.32
N VAL A 438 -9.85 22.62 -31.69
CA VAL A 438 -8.51 23.13 -31.96
C VAL A 438 -8.07 22.72 -33.38
N ALA A 439 -8.21 21.44 -33.72
CA ALA A 439 -7.79 20.95 -35.04
C ALA A 439 -8.60 21.58 -36.19
N LEU A 440 -9.92 21.70 -36.04
CA LEU A 440 -10.80 22.39 -36.98
C LEU A 440 -10.66 23.93 -36.93
N GLY A 441 -9.87 24.45 -35.99
CA GLY A 441 -9.55 25.87 -35.86
C GLY A 441 -8.55 26.38 -36.90
N GLY A 442 -7.96 25.49 -37.70
CA GLY A 442 -7.01 25.85 -38.75
C GLY A 442 -5.65 26.31 -38.21
N LEU A 443 -5.24 25.79 -37.04
CA LEU A 443 -3.95 26.12 -36.41
C LEU A 443 -2.79 25.24 -36.89
N PHE A 444 -3.10 24.07 -37.44
CA PHE A 444 -2.15 23.07 -37.91
C PHE A 444 -2.42 22.80 -39.39
N GLU A 445 -1.37 22.54 -40.17
CA GLU A 445 -1.50 22.09 -41.55
C GLU A 445 -1.75 20.57 -41.60
N PRO A 446 -2.44 20.08 -42.65
CA PRO A 446 -2.65 18.65 -42.82
C PRO A 446 -1.38 17.94 -43.31
N TRP A 447 -1.28 16.73 -42.79
CA TRP A 447 -0.47 15.57 -43.12
C TRP A 447 -0.03 15.37 -44.58
N GLU A 448 1.25 15.06 -44.78
CA GLU A 448 1.73 14.26 -45.92
C GLU A 448 1.89 12.78 -45.48
N ASP A 449 1.35 11.87 -46.31
CA ASP A 449 1.38 10.39 -46.25
C ASP A 449 0.39 9.61 -45.34
N GLU A 450 -0.24 8.58 -45.94
CA GLU A 450 -0.96 7.48 -45.29
C GLU A 450 -0.03 6.71 -44.34
N ARG A 451 -0.02 7.06 -43.05
CA ARG A 451 0.76 6.37 -42.02
C ARG A 451 -0.08 6.10 -40.77
N ASP A 452 0.38 5.16 -39.95
CA ASP A 452 -0.25 4.76 -38.69
C ASP A 452 -0.56 5.99 -37.82
N ALA A 453 -1.84 6.18 -37.46
CA ALA A 453 -2.32 7.33 -36.68
C ALA A 453 -1.55 7.55 -35.35
N ALA A 454 -0.92 6.50 -34.81
CA ALA A 454 -0.12 6.58 -33.59
C ALA A 454 1.28 7.18 -33.78
N GLU A 455 1.80 7.19 -35.01
CA GLU A 455 3.19 7.55 -35.32
C GLU A 455 3.34 8.90 -36.01
N VAL A 456 2.24 9.62 -36.22
CA VAL A 456 2.31 10.87 -36.95
C VAL A 456 2.26 12.09 -36.06
N GLU A 457 3.13 13.00 -36.44
CA GLU A 457 3.38 14.29 -35.85
C GLU A 457 2.65 15.36 -36.67
N PHE A 458 1.83 16.15 -36.00
CA PHE A 458 1.22 17.36 -36.54
C PHE A 458 2.18 18.54 -36.36
N GLU A 459 2.09 19.53 -37.24
CA GLU A 459 2.85 20.78 -37.14
C GLU A 459 1.92 21.99 -37.14
N PHE A 460 2.23 22.99 -36.29
CA PHE A 460 1.54 24.27 -36.33
C PHE A 460 1.92 25.01 -37.62
N LEU A 461 0.98 25.80 -38.14
CA LEU A 461 1.29 26.79 -39.16
C LEU A 461 2.48 27.68 -38.73
N PRO A 462 3.32 28.13 -39.68
CA PRO A 462 4.48 28.97 -39.36
C PRO A 462 4.13 30.17 -38.47
N GLY A 463 4.85 30.33 -37.35
CA GLY A 463 4.67 31.44 -36.40
C GLY A 463 3.50 31.29 -35.41
N VAL A 464 2.58 30.33 -35.61
CA VAL A 464 1.41 30.14 -34.74
C VAL A 464 1.81 29.56 -33.38
N ARG A 465 2.79 28.65 -33.35
CA ARG A 465 3.31 28.07 -32.10
C ARG A 465 3.93 29.16 -31.23
N GLU A 466 4.74 30.04 -31.83
CA GLU A 466 5.40 31.17 -31.17
C GLU A 466 4.38 32.20 -30.67
N ALA A 467 3.38 32.53 -31.48
CA ALA A 467 2.31 33.45 -31.10
C ALA A 467 1.45 32.90 -29.95
N LEU A 468 1.15 31.59 -29.95
CA LEU A 468 0.43 30.94 -28.86
C LEU A 468 1.24 30.96 -27.56
N LEU A 469 2.52 30.57 -27.61
CA LEU A 469 3.42 30.58 -26.45
C LEU A 469 3.65 32.00 -25.91
N GLY A 470 3.82 33.00 -26.77
CA GLY A 470 4.01 34.40 -26.36
C GLY A 470 2.75 35.11 -25.86
N SER A 471 1.57 34.52 -26.06
CA SER A 471 0.29 35.12 -25.64
C SER A 471 -0.23 34.60 -24.29
N GLN A 472 0.30 33.50 -23.78
CA GLN A 472 -0.02 32.98 -22.45
C GLN A 472 0.80 33.70 -21.37
N LEU A 473 0.33 34.90 -21.01
CA LEU A 473 0.85 35.73 -19.91
C LEU A 473 2.31 36.19 -20.14
N ARG A 474 2.71 37.27 -19.46
CA ARG A 474 4.07 37.86 -19.49
C ARG A 474 5.14 36.94 -18.84
N GLY A 475 5.02 35.63 -18.99
CA GLY A 475 5.87 34.61 -18.38
C GLY A 475 6.80 33.94 -19.39
N ASP A 476 7.88 33.37 -18.86
CA ASP A 476 8.91 32.67 -19.61
C ASP A 476 8.32 31.47 -20.39
N VAL A 477 8.49 31.43 -21.72
CA VAL A 477 8.04 30.32 -22.59
C VAL A 477 8.59 28.97 -22.10
N ALA A 478 9.76 28.98 -21.44
CA ALA A 478 10.33 27.81 -20.80
C ALA A 478 9.46 27.28 -19.65
N ALA A 479 8.85 28.16 -18.85
CA ALA A 479 8.01 27.79 -17.71
C ALA A 479 6.71 27.08 -18.14
N VAL A 480 6.08 27.54 -19.24
CA VAL A 480 4.89 26.89 -19.82
C VAL A 480 5.25 25.50 -20.35
N ARG A 481 6.38 25.37 -21.07
CA ARG A 481 6.89 24.08 -21.57
C ARG A 481 7.14 23.08 -20.44
N GLU A 482 7.76 23.55 -19.37
CA GLU A 482 8.05 22.71 -18.21
C GLU A 482 6.79 22.30 -17.44
N LEU A 483 5.86 23.24 -17.24
CA LEU A 483 4.56 22.96 -16.62
C LEU A 483 3.81 21.84 -17.35
N VAL A 484 3.71 21.92 -18.68
CA VAL A 484 2.99 20.93 -19.49
C VAL A 484 3.66 19.57 -19.42
N ARG A 485 4.98 19.49 -19.63
CA ARG A 485 5.73 18.22 -19.58
C ARG A 485 5.61 17.52 -18.23
N ARG A 486 5.70 18.28 -17.15
CA ARG A 486 5.58 17.76 -15.79
C ARG A 486 4.17 17.25 -15.49
N ARG A 487 3.12 17.94 -15.94
CA ARG A 487 1.72 17.49 -15.77
C ARG A 487 1.42 16.20 -16.50
N VAL A 488 1.95 16.07 -17.72
CA VAL A 488 1.82 14.83 -18.48
C VAL A 488 2.53 13.68 -17.76
N TRP A 489 3.74 13.93 -17.22
CA TRP A 489 4.47 12.95 -16.42
C TRP A 489 3.72 12.52 -15.15
N GLU A 490 3.20 13.47 -14.36
CA GLU A 490 2.39 13.21 -13.16
C GLU A 490 1.16 12.37 -13.50
N PHE A 491 0.41 12.76 -14.54
CA PHE A 491 -0.79 12.04 -14.98
C PHE A 491 -0.46 10.59 -15.39
N MET A 492 0.61 10.39 -16.16
CA MET A 492 1.02 9.03 -16.57
C MET A 492 1.47 8.17 -15.38
N SER A 493 2.12 8.76 -14.38
CA SER A 493 2.61 8.05 -13.20
C SER A 493 1.47 7.53 -12.32
N ARG A 494 0.38 8.29 -12.23
CA ARG A 494 -0.85 7.97 -11.45
C ARG A 494 -1.72 6.91 -12.12
N ASN A 495 -1.76 6.89 -13.46
CA ASN A 495 -2.73 6.08 -14.21
C ASN A 495 -2.15 4.76 -14.75
N ARG A 496 -1.38 4.03 -13.93
CA ARG A 496 -0.80 2.72 -14.32
C ARG A 496 -1.86 1.60 -14.25
N SER A 497 -2.55 1.35 -15.37
CA SER A 497 -2.90 -0.01 -15.89
C SER A 497 -4.12 -0.06 -16.82
N THR A 498 -4.09 -1.06 -17.72
CA THR A 498 -5.17 -1.62 -18.56
C THR A 498 -5.69 -0.77 -19.76
N GLY A 499 -4.80 -0.43 -20.70
CA GLY A 499 -5.19 0.14 -22.00
C GLY A 499 -4.25 -0.32 -23.13
N PRO A 500 -4.58 -0.08 -24.41
CA PRO A 500 -3.63 -0.31 -25.50
C PRO A 500 -2.40 0.60 -25.35
N ASP A 501 -1.21 0.05 -25.55
CA ASP A 501 0.03 0.83 -25.39
C ASP A 501 0.35 1.65 -26.66
N PHE A 502 0.97 2.82 -26.49
CA PHE A 502 1.70 3.51 -27.55
C PHE A 502 3.20 3.48 -27.28
N SER A 503 3.99 3.66 -28.33
CA SER A 503 5.43 3.61 -28.22
C SER A 503 6.00 5.00 -27.96
N ALA A 504 6.92 5.09 -27.01
CA ALA A 504 7.71 6.28 -26.71
C ALA A 504 9.19 5.93 -26.62
N THR A 505 10.04 6.94 -26.59
CA THR A 505 11.49 6.80 -26.46
C THR A 505 11.91 7.45 -25.14
N ARG A 506 12.48 6.66 -24.24
CA ARG A 506 13.00 7.10 -22.94
C ARG A 506 14.49 7.40 -23.07
N VAL A 507 14.90 8.63 -22.75
CA VAL A 507 16.29 9.09 -22.75
C VAL A 507 16.69 9.42 -21.31
N THR A 508 17.76 8.78 -20.81
CA THR A 508 18.28 8.95 -19.44
C THR A 508 19.62 9.69 -19.42
N THR A 509 20.61 9.24 -20.20
CA THR A 509 21.99 9.79 -20.25
C THR A 509 22.41 10.20 -21.65
N GLY A 510 21.45 10.52 -22.53
CA GLY A 510 21.67 11.07 -23.87
C GLY A 510 22.29 10.13 -24.91
N ARG A 511 22.98 9.04 -24.51
CA ARG A 511 23.76 8.19 -25.42
C ARG A 511 23.42 6.69 -25.38
N GLU A 512 22.59 6.25 -24.44
CA GLU A 512 22.18 4.85 -24.31
C GLU A 512 20.84 4.57 -25.01
N GLY A 513 20.80 3.52 -25.84
CA GLY A 513 19.56 3.00 -26.42
C GLY A 513 19.54 2.88 -27.94
N VAL A 514 18.50 2.22 -28.46
CA VAL A 514 18.41 1.75 -29.86
C VAL A 514 17.62 2.70 -30.76
N ARG A 515 16.90 3.67 -30.20
CA ARG A 515 16.13 4.67 -30.97
C ARG A 515 16.80 6.04 -30.93
N ARG A 516 16.92 6.69 -32.09
CA ARG A 516 17.45 8.05 -32.25
C ARG A 516 16.37 9.09 -31.94
N VAL A 517 16.75 10.23 -31.40
CA VAL A 517 15.88 11.39 -31.15
C VAL A 517 16.56 12.61 -31.76
N ALA A 518 15.85 13.30 -32.67
CA ALA A 518 16.36 14.49 -33.34
C ALA A 518 16.70 15.60 -32.34
N GLU A 519 17.75 16.38 -32.61
CA GLU A 519 18.29 17.40 -31.69
C GLU A 519 17.27 18.51 -31.36
N GLY A 520 16.38 18.84 -32.29
CA GLY A 520 15.28 19.79 -32.12
C GLY A 520 13.95 19.21 -31.60
N ALA A 521 13.87 17.90 -31.36
CA ALA A 521 12.65 17.28 -30.87
C ALA A 521 12.33 17.73 -29.45
N LEU A 522 11.07 18.05 -29.19
CA LEU A 522 10.59 18.40 -27.87
C LEU A 522 10.24 17.12 -27.09
N PRO A 523 10.63 16.97 -25.81
CA PRO A 523 10.04 15.92 -24.98
C PRO A 523 8.58 16.28 -24.69
N PHE A 524 7.69 15.27 -24.73
CA PHE A 524 6.27 15.45 -24.40
C PHE A 524 6.02 15.28 -22.90
N ALA A 525 6.86 14.52 -22.23
CA ALA A 525 6.89 14.38 -20.79
C ALA A 525 8.35 14.36 -20.36
N ALA A 526 8.64 15.05 -19.28
CA ALA A 526 9.90 14.95 -18.60
C ALA A 526 9.55 14.57 -17.16
N ARG A 527 10.22 13.55 -16.63
CA ARG A 527 10.45 13.51 -15.20
C ARG A 527 11.17 14.83 -14.93
N PRO A 528 10.61 15.73 -14.12
CA PRO A 528 11.36 16.91 -13.74
C PRO A 528 12.74 16.41 -13.29
N PRO A 529 13.85 17.13 -13.59
CA PRO A 529 15.07 16.89 -12.82
C PRO A 529 14.60 16.82 -11.38
N GLY A 530 15.05 15.84 -10.60
CA GLY A 530 14.67 15.82 -9.20
C GLY A 530 15.11 17.17 -8.66
N GLU A 531 14.20 18.15 -8.59
CA GLU A 531 14.31 19.31 -7.72
C GLU A 531 14.70 18.61 -6.43
N PRO A 532 15.93 18.82 -5.93
CA PRO A 532 16.42 18.08 -4.78
C PRO A 532 15.35 18.25 -3.73
N GLY A 533 14.58 17.19 -3.58
CA GLY A 533 13.31 17.22 -2.91
C GLY A 533 13.55 16.62 -1.57
N LEU A 534 12.65 16.90 -0.65
CA LEU A 534 12.73 16.27 0.65
C LEU A 534 11.94 14.96 0.65
N ALA A 535 11.70 14.33 -0.51
CA ALA A 535 10.96 13.07 -0.67
C ALA A 535 11.56 11.93 0.16
N ASP A 536 12.89 11.82 0.21
CA ASP A 536 13.62 10.86 1.05
C ASP A 536 13.53 11.22 2.54
N ARG A 537 13.10 12.44 2.84
CA ARG A 537 12.81 12.96 4.18
C ARG A 537 11.31 13.02 4.49
N VAL A 538 10.42 12.59 3.59
CA VAL A 538 8.98 12.50 3.89
C VAL A 538 8.65 11.15 4.45
N VAL A 539 7.80 11.15 5.46
CA VAL A 539 7.45 9.96 6.24
C VAL A 539 5.95 9.95 6.52
N ARG A 540 5.34 8.80 6.84
CA ARG A 540 3.88 8.68 7.02
C ARG A 540 3.47 8.62 8.49
N VAL A 541 2.82 9.66 8.98
CA VAL A 541 2.43 9.81 10.39
C VAL A 541 0.97 9.38 10.60
N ARG A 542 0.74 8.51 11.59
CA ARG A 542 -0.59 8.07 12.04
C ARG A 542 -0.71 8.28 13.54
N HIS A 543 -1.82 8.85 14.00
CA HIS A 543 -2.13 8.99 15.43
C HIS A 543 -2.96 7.80 15.94
N ASP A 544 -2.72 7.42 17.20
CA ASP A 544 -3.16 6.15 17.82
C ASP A 544 -4.68 5.87 17.77
N ALA A 545 -5.52 6.90 17.73
CA ALA A 545 -6.96 6.75 17.77
C ALA A 545 -7.59 6.26 16.45
N MET A 546 -6.83 6.13 15.36
CA MET A 546 -7.37 5.86 14.02
C MET A 546 -6.54 4.81 13.25
N PRO A 547 -7.20 3.91 12.50
CA PRO A 547 -6.56 2.77 11.84
C PRO A 547 -5.79 3.13 10.55
N GLU A 548 -5.98 4.31 9.97
CA GLU A 548 -5.31 4.74 8.73
C GLU A 548 -4.40 5.95 8.97
N PRO A 549 -3.24 6.07 8.29
CA PRO A 549 -2.34 7.20 8.50
C PRO A 549 -2.99 8.49 8.01
N GLN A 550 -3.05 9.49 8.89
CA GLN A 550 -3.77 10.74 8.65
C GLN A 550 -2.91 11.81 7.99
N GLU A 551 -1.58 11.78 8.15
CA GLU A 551 -0.71 12.88 7.74
C GLU A 551 0.66 12.35 7.28
N VAL A 552 1.47 13.23 6.71
CA VAL A 552 2.89 13.01 6.41
C VAL A 552 3.74 13.85 7.37
N GLY A 553 4.97 13.44 7.62
CA GLY A 553 5.96 14.19 8.40
C GLY A 553 7.21 14.49 7.59
N THR A 554 7.99 15.46 8.06
CA THR A 554 9.25 15.92 7.50
C THR A 554 10.42 15.57 8.41
N LEU A 555 11.33 14.70 7.99
CA LEU A 555 12.56 14.33 8.70
C LEU A 555 13.55 15.50 8.75
N LEU A 556 13.77 16.06 9.93
CA LEU A 556 14.80 17.09 10.17
C LEU A 556 16.19 16.47 10.41
N THR A 557 16.22 15.34 11.11
CA THR A 557 17.40 14.46 11.32
C THR A 557 16.98 13.01 11.12
N PRO A 558 17.87 12.01 11.14
CA PRO A 558 17.46 10.60 11.04
C PRO A 558 16.40 10.16 12.06
N ARG A 559 16.23 10.89 13.17
CA ARG A 559 15.26 10.59 14.23
C ARG A 559 14.22 11.67 14.48
N LEU A 560 14.42 12.90 14.02
CA LEU A 560 13.47 14.00 14.27
C LEU A 560 12.54 14.21 13.08
N VAL A 561 11.23 14.27 13.33
CA VAL A 561 10.16 14.37 12.33
C VAL A 561 9.22 15.51 12.70
N LEU A 562 9.04 16.49 11.83
CA LEU A 562 8.08 17.58 11.98
C LEU A 562 6.77 17.26 11.23
N THR A 563 5.62 17.31 11.91
CA THR A 563 4.29 16.99 11.36
C THR A 563 3.24 17.97 11.89
N VAL A 564 1.98 17.81 11.45
CA VAL A 564 0.83 18.62 11.89
C VAL A 564 -0.19 17.71 12.61
N GLY A 565 -1.13 18.30 13.35
CA GLY A 565 -2.29 17.61 13.91
C GLY A 565 -3.45 18.56 14.27
N ASP A 566 -4.70 18.10 14.11
CA ASP A 566 -5.92 18.89 14.43
C ASP A 566 -6.32 18.83 15.90
N ALA A 567 -6.03 17.73 16.56
CA ALA A 567 -6.35 17.52 17.97
C ALA A 567 -5.11 17.76 18.82
N GLN A 568 -5.31 18.21 20.06
CA GLN A 568 -4.25 18.14 21.05
C GLN A 568 -3.83 16.67 21.16
N PRO A 569 -2.58 16.31 20.85
CA PRO A 569 -2.15 14.93 20.97
C PRO A 569 -2.41 14.49 22.40
N ALA A 570 -3.22 13.44 22.58
CA ALA A 570 -3.33 12.80 23.88
C ALA A 570 -1.90 12.47 24.37
N PRO A 571 -1.65 12.43 25.70
CA PRO A 571 -0.35 12.05 26.22
C PRO A 571 -0.02 10.63 25.72
N GLY A 572 0.75 10.54 24.63
CA GLY A 572 0.91 9.29 23.87
C GLY A 572 0.65 9.34 22.36
N ALA A 573 0.58 10.50 21.68
CA ALA A 573 0.52 10.48 20.22
C ALA A 573 1.74 9.75 19.61
N VAL A 574 1.48 8.56 19.07
CA VAL A 574 2.39 7.80 18.21
C VAL A 574 2.42 8.50 16.86
N ALA A 575 3.58 8.59 16.24
CA ALA A 575 3.68 8.70 14.80
C ALA A 575 4.56 7.58 14.29
N TRP A 576 4.33 7.22 13.04
CA TRP A 576 5.00 6.12 12.37
C TRP A 576 5.82 6.77 11.25
N VAL A 577 6.85 6.09 10.78
CA VAL A 577 7.67 6.56 9.68
C VAL A 577 8.22 5.34 8.96
N ARG A 578 8.05 5.28 7.63
CA ARG A 578 9.01 4.52 6.83
C ARG A 578 9.12 4.94 5.38
N PRO A 579 10.29 4.71 4.78
CA PRO A 579 10.41 4.04 3.50
C PRO A 579 10.56 2.51 3.73
N ALA A 580 9.51 1.72 3.42
CA ALA A 580 9.50 0.24 3.21
C ALA A 580 8.77 -0.75 4.18
N ASP A 581 7.67 -0.40 4.85
CA ASP A 581 6.80 -1.31 5.69
C ASP A 581 7.31 -1.80 7.06
N ARG A 582 7.70 -0.91 7.99
CA ARG A 582 8.06 -1.15 9.40
C ARG A 582 7.67 0.11 10.15
N GLU A 583 7.05 -0.15 11.28
CA GLU A 583 6.32 0.79 12.06
C GLU A 583 7.22 1.19 13.25
N ILE A 584 7.62 2.47 13.35
CA ILE A 584 8.57 2.97 14.36
C ILE A 584 7.85 3.98 15.23
N PRO A 585 7.70 3.74 16.55
CA PRO A 585 7.07 4.69 17.45
C PRO A 585 7.88 5.98 17.49
N CYS A 586 7.16 7.09 17.49
CA CYS A 586 7.70 8.41 17.68
C CYS A 586 6.95 9.09 18.82
N ARG A 587 7.64 9.97 19.53
CA ARG A 587 7.07 10.71 20.65
C ARG A 587 7.29 12.22 20.41
N VAL A 588 6.21 13.04 20.48
CA VAL A 588 6.21 14.53 20.29
C VAL A 588 7.12 15.29 21.29
N VAL A 589 8.38 15.58 20.94
CA VAL A 589 9.32 16.37 21.76
C VAL A 589 8.90 17.83 21.91
N TRP A 590 8.08 18.35 20.98
CA TRP A 590 7.59 19.74 21.02
C TRP A 590 6.28 19.90 20.23
N SER A 591 5.38 20.78 20.69
CA SER A 591 4.16 21.17 19.96
C SER A 591 3.84 22.65 20.17
N ASP A 592 3.19 23.29 19.20
CA ASP A 592 2.68 24.65 19.37
C ASP A 592 1.20 24.72 19.82
N ASP A 593 0.75 25.94 20.11
CA ASP A 593 -0.62 26.25 20.55
C ASP A 593 -1.56 26.73 19.43
N ALA A 594 -1.09 26.71 18.18
CA ALA A 594 -1.89 27.12 17.02
C ALA A 594 -2.83 26.00 16.56
N ALA A 595 -3.92 26.32 15.86
CA ALA A 595 -4.78 25.32 15.25
C ALA A 595 -4.80 25.50 13.72
N PRO A 596 -4.39 24.49 12.92
CA PRO A 596 -3.88 23.18 13.34
C PRO A 596 -2.47 23.25 13.95
N ARG A 597 -2.17 22.33 14.88
CA ARG A 597 -0.95 22.34 15.70
C ARG A 597 0.24 21.77 14.94
N MET A 598 1.41 22.38 15.11
CA MET A 598 2.69 21.82 14.68
C MET A 598 3.25 20.91 15.76
N LEU A 599 3.79 19.76 15.36
CA LEU A 599 4.33 18.73 16.25
C LEU A 599 5.73 18.32 15.78
N LEU A 600 6.74 18.42 16.64
CA LEU A 600 8.06 17.83 16.42
C LEU A 600 8.13 16.51 17.19
N LEU A 601 8.42 15.44 16.49
CA LEU A 601 8.48 14.08 16.98
C LEU A 601 9.90 13.58 16.94
N GLN A 602 10.30 12.79 17.93
CA GLN A 602 11.53 12.03 17.90
C GLN A 602 11.18 10.56 17.79
N ALA A 603 11.86 9.82 16.94
CA ALA A 603 11.67 8.40 16.67
C ALA A 603 12.63 7.52 17.47
N ASP A 604 12.15 6.34 17.86
CA ASP A 604 12.87 5.32 18.65
C ASP A 604 14.07 4.75 17.92
N GLU A 605 14.12 4.88 16.60
CA GLU A 605 15.19 4.37 15.76
C GLU A 605 15.47 5.33 14.59
N ASP A 606 16.66 5.22 14.00
CA ASP A 606 16.96 5.95 12.78
C ASP A 606 15.99 5.52 11.67
N LEU A 607 15.29 6.51 11.14
CA LEU A 607 14.22 6.34 10.16
C LEU A 607 14.74 6.26 8.72
N VAL A 608 16.04 6.48 8.53
CA VAL A 608 16.78 6.42 7.27
C VAL A 608 18.03 5.56 7.44
N ASP A 609 18.46 4.90 6.36
CA ASP A 609 19.66 4.03 6.36
C ASP A 609 20.92 4.83 6.75
N PRO A 610 21.76 4.37 7.69
CA PRO A 610 23.00 5.05 8.08
C PRO A 610 24.01 5.26 6.93
N ALA A 611 23.86 4.54 5.80
CA ALA A 611 24.64 4.80 4.59
C ALA A 611 24.25 6.12 3.87
N VAL A 612 23.03 6.61 4.09
CA VAL A 612 22.56 7.91 3.60
C VAL A 612 22.94 8.97 4.63
N ARG A 613 24.10 9.61 4.45
CA ARG A 613 24.50 10.76 5.28
C ARG A 613 23.49 11.90 5.11
N ALA A 614 22.56 12.04 6.05
CA ALA A 614 21.74 13.24 6.14
C ALA A 614 22.61 14.39 6.67
N GLU A 615 23.23 15.15 5.76
CA GLU A 615 23.77 16.47 6.09
C GLU A 615 22.64 17.34 6.71
N PRO A 616 22.96 18.32 7.58
CA PRO A 616 21.95 19.18 8.19
C PRO A 616 21.08 19.84 7.12
N LEU A 617 19.76 19.77 7.29
CA LEU A 617 18.81 20.41 6.37
C LEU A 617 19.04 21.92 6.32
N PRO A 618 19.26 22.53 5.14
CA PRO A 618 19.33 23.98 5.02
C PRO A 618 17.93 24.60 5.16
N TRP A 619 17.82 25.61 6.03
CA TRP A 619 16.58 26.38 6.26
C TRP A 619 16.66 27.70 5.50
N LEU A 620 15.60 28.07 4.76
CA LEU A 620 15.48 29.36 4.07
C LEU A 620 14.75 30.38 4.96
N THR A 621 15.26 31.63 5.00
CA THR A 621 14.75 32.70 5.88
C THR A 621 13.91 33.73 5.13
N ALA A 622 12.95 34.35 5.84
CA ALA A 622 11.82 35.19 5.41
C ALA A 622 12.18 36.26 4.36
N ALA A 623 13.42 36.74 4.36
CA ALA A 623 13.93 37.75 3.43
C ALA A 623 13.93 37.30 1.96
N ASP A 624 13.94 35.98 1.67
CA ASP A 624 14.01 35.43 0.31
C ASP A 624 12.67 34.87 -0.22
N HIS A 625 11.61 34.85 0.59
CA HIS A 625 10.35 34.14 0.28
C HIS A 625 9.49 34.84 -0.77
N HIS A 626 9.69 36.16 -0.94
CA HIS A 626 8.97 36.96 -1.92
C HIS A 626 9.56 36.86 -3.34
N ARG A 627 10.66 36.11 -3.51
CA ARG A 627 11.39 35.96 -4.78
C ARG A 627 11.26 34.59 -5.45
N VAL A 628 10.50 33.67 -4.86
CA VAL A 628 10.35 32.30 -5.39
C VAL A 628 8.99 32.13 -6.07
N ASP A 629 9.01 31.97 -7.40
CA ASP A 629 7.79 31.81 -8.21
C ASP A 629 7.12 30.43 -8.05
N ARG A 630 7.86 29.40 -7.61
CA ARG A 630 7.37 28.00 -7.59
C ARG A 630 7.99 27.21 -6.42
N LEU A 631 7.13 26.59 -5.62
CA LEU A 631 7.48 25.80 -4.44
C LEU A 631 7.12 24.32 -4.66
N ARG A 632 7.94 23.40 -4.15
CA ARG A 632 7.68 21.95 -4.18
C ARG A 632 7.13 21.48 -2.83
N ILE A 633 6.12 20.60 -2.85
CA ILE A 633 5.59 19.90 -1.69
C ILE A 633 5.82 18.42 -1.90
N ASP A 634 6.61 17.79 -1.05
CA ASP A 634 6.77 16.34 -1.05
C ASP A 634 5.74 15.69 -0.10
N GLY A 635 5.21 14.54 -0.52
CA GLY A 635 4.17 13.79 0.16
C GLY A 635 4.34 12.28 -0.03
N ARG A 636 3.45 11.47 0.55
CA ARG A 636 3.46 10.00 0.39
C ARG A 636 2.05 9.42 0.33
N THR A 637 1.82 8.44 -0.55
CA THR A 637 0.54 7.72 -0.68
C THR A 637 0.28 6.87 0.55
N ASP A 638 -0.94 6.35 0.71
CA ASP A 638 -1.27 5.45 1.83
C ASP A 638 -0.47 4.14 1.78
N GLN A 639 0.07 3.78 0.60
CA GLN A 639 0.98 2.66 0.39
C GLN A 639 2.46 3.03 0.58
N GLY A 640 2.75 4.28 0.96
CA GLY A 640 4.11 4.76 1.21
C GLY A 640 4.87 5.21 -0.04
N ASP A 641 4.25 5.21 -1.23
CA ASP A 641 4.89 5.69 -2.46
C ASP A 641 5.14 7.20 -2.39
N PRO A 642 6.32 7.70 -2.77
CA PRO A 642 6.59 9.14 -2.79
C PRO A 642 5.70 9.85 -3.82
N LEU A 643 5.07 10.93 -3.40
CA LEU A 643 4.39 11.89 -4.26
C LEU A 643 5.07 13.26 -4.14
N ALA A 644 4.86 14.08 -5.16
CA ALA A 644 5.12 15.50 -5.03
C ALA A 644 4.09 16.32 -5.80
N LEU A 645 3.84 17.51 -5.28
CA LEU A 645 3.10 18.58 -5.93
C LEU A 645 4.00 19.81 -6.02
N THR A 646 3.64 20.77 -6.85
CA THR A 646 4.22 22.11 -6.74
C THR A 646 3.12 23.16 -6.78
N GLY A 647 3.33 24.31 -6.15
CA GLY A 647 2.43 25.45 -6.22
C GLY A 647 3.18 26.77 -6.36
N GLU A 648 2.44 27.85 -6.56
CA GLU A 648 2.96 29.22 -6.46
C GLU A 648 2.63 29.77 -5.06
N ALA A 649 3.54 30.53 -4.45
CA ALA A 649 3.30 31.14 -3.14
C ALA A 649 2.50 32.44 -3.29
N ALA A 650 1.47 32.61 -2.46
CA ALA A 650 0.73 33.84 -2.26
C ALA A 650 0.87 34.30 -0.79
N PRO A 651 0.91 35.61 -0.51
CA PRO A 651 0.93 36.11 0.86
C PRO A 651 -0.35 35.70 1.58
N HIS A 652 -0.21 35.16 2.79
CA HIS A 652 -1.32 34.82 3.66
C HIS A 652 -1.31 35.75 4.89
N ASP A 653 -2.48 36.17 5.36
CA ASP A 653 -2.62 37.16 6.43
C ASP A 653 -1.82 36.76 7.69
N GLY A 654 -0.99 37.67 8.20
CA GLY A 654 -0.28 37.51 9.47
C GLY A 654 1.22 37.20 9.41
N GLY A 655 1.85 37.17 8.23
CA GLY A 655 3.32 37.16 8.06
C GLY A 655 4.06 35.88 8.50
N ARG A 656 3.39 34.97 9.23
CA ARG A 656 3.95 33.69 9.72
C ARG A 656 3.63 32.50 8.80
N ASN A 657 2.63 32.63 7.93
CA ASN A 657 2.16 31.57 7.03
C ASN A 657 2.30 31.97 5.56
N GLY A 658 2.46 30.99 4.68
CA GLY A 658 2.35 31.14 3.23
C GLY A 658 1.18 30.32 2.67
N GLU A 659 0.54 30.80 1.60
CA GLU A 659 -0.52 30.07 0.89
C GLU A 659 -0.01 29.59 -0.47
N LEU A 660 -0.10 28.29 -0.74
CA LEU A 660 0.18 27.69 -2.03
C LEU A 660 -1.09 27.68 -2.88
N VAL A 661 -1.03 28.39 -4.00
CA VAL A 661 -2.09 28.46 -5.01
C VAL A 661 -1.62 27.84 -6.33
N ARG A 662 -2.56 27.55 -7.23
CA ARG A 662 -2.27 26.97 -8.57
C ARG A 662 -1.42 25.68 -8.51
N LEU A 663 -1.80 24.77 -7.62
CA LEU A 663 -1.12 23.49 -7.40
C LEU A 663 -1.00 22.66 -8.67
N SER A 664 -0.02 21.75 -8.67
CA SER A 664 0.11 20.80 -9.75
C SER A 664 -1.11 19.84 -9.76
N GLY A 665 -1.09 18.68 -9.14
CA GLY A 665 -2.31 17.87 -9.02
C GLY A 665 -3.38 18.49 -8.10
N GLU A 666 -4.63 18.05 -8.24
CA GLU A 666 -5.44 17.88 -7.01
C GLU A 666 -4.71 16.85 -6.14
N PRO A 667 -4.62 17.08 -4.81
CA PRO A 667 -4.09 16.09 -3.90
C PRO A 667 -4.96 14.84 -3.94
N GLU A 668 -4.34 13.67 -4.11
CA GLU A 668 -5.05 12.38 -4.14
C GLU A 668 -5.76 12.09 -2.81
N GLY A 669 -5.22 12.61 -1.71
CA GLY A 669 -5.85 12.72 -0.40
C GLY A 669 -5.23 13.88 0.38
N TRP A 670 -6.00 14.50 1.28
CA TRP A 670 -5.50 15.58 2.14
C TRP A 670 -4.38 15.07 3.07
N THR A 671 -4.43 13.80 3.45
CA THR A 671 -3.49 13.08 4.31
C THR A 671 -2.11 12.87 3.66
N HIS A 672 -2.03 12.93 2.33
CA HIS A 672 -0.79 12.64 1.59
C HIS A 672 0.21 13.79 1.61
N PHE A 673 -0.22 15.01 1.96
CA PHE A 673 0.59 16.24 1.87
C PHE A 673 0.60 17.08 3.15
N ARG A 674 -0.33 16.83 4.07
CA ARG A 674 -0.40 17.55 5.34
C ARG A 674 0.72 17.10 6.28
N GLY A 675 1.51 18.04 6.78
CA GLY A 675 2.78 17.85 7.51
C GLY A 675 4.00 17.60 6.59
N GLY A 676 3.80 17.70 5.27
CA GLY A 676 4.84 17.53 4.26
C GLY A 676 5.71 18.78 4.09
N PRO A 677 6.98 18.62 3.71
CA PRO A 677 7.90 19.74 3.55
C PRO A 677 7.58 20.54 2.29
N VAL A 678 7.56 21.86 2.45
CA VAL A 678 7.60 22.82 1.36
C VAL A 678 9.05 23.23 1.16
N SER A 679 9.59 22.98 -0.04
CA SER A 679 11.00 23.20 -0.34
C SER A 679 11.23 23.91 -1.67
N VAL A 680 12.41 24.52 -1.77
CA VAL A 680 12.98 25.13 -3.00
C VAL A 680 14.42 24.69 -3.04
N ASP A 681 14.85 24.06 -4.14
CA ASP A 681 16.23 23.60 -4.33
C ASP A 681 16.82 22.81 -3.15
N GLY A 682 16.00 21.99 -2.47
CA GLY A 682 16.41 21.14 -1.34
C GLY A 682 16.47 21.83 0.02
N ALA A 683 16.22 23.15 0.08
CA ALA A 683 16.12 23.89 1.33
C ALA A 683 14.67 23.95 1.81
N LEU A 684 14.49 23.78 3.12
CA LEU A 684 13.18 23.79 3.76
C LEU A 684 12.68 25.23 3.92
N VAL A 685 11.55 25.54 3.26
CA VAL A 685 10.86 26.84 3.35
C VAL A 685 9.77 26.80 4.42
N GLY A 686 9.16 25.65 4.63
CA GLY A 686 8.09 25.48 5.62
C GLY A 686 7.44 24.11 5.57
N VAL A 687 6.35 23.94 6.32
CA VAL A 687 5.61 22.67 6.39
C VAL A 687 4.11 22.92 6.23
N VAL A 688 3.45 22.13 5.38
CA VAL A 688 2.02 22.29 5.06
C VAL A 688 1.17 21.89 6.25
N HIS A 689 0.31 22.77 6.74
CA HIS A 689 -0.56 22.45 7.89
C HIS A 689 -2.04 22.34 7.52
N THR A 690 -2.49 23.01 6.46
CA THR A 690 -3.89 22.91 6.00
C THR A 690 -3.96 22.66 4.51
N VAL A 691 -4.78 21.69 4.11
CA VAL A 691 -4.96 21.28 2.71
C VAL A 691 -6.42 21.45 2.31
N TRP A 692 -6.66 22.12 1.19
CA TRP A 692 -7.94 22.16 0.50
C TRP A 692 -7.79 21.61 -0.93
N ARG A 693 -8.92 21.41 -1.60
CA ARG A 693 -8.98 20.80 -2.93
C ARG A 693 -8.04 21.45 -3.97
N ASN A 694 -7.87 22.78 -3.94
CA ASN A 694 -7.06 23.53 -4.92
C ASN A 694 -6.06 24.53 -4.29
N ARG A 695 -5.85 24.49 -2.96
CA ARG A 695 -4.93 25.38 -2.23
C ARG A 695 -4.39 24.70 -0.98
N MET A 696 -3.21 25.08 -0.53
CA MET A 696 -2.60 24.59 0.72
C MET A 696 -2.04 25.77 1.51
N VAL A 697 -2.02 25.71 2.84
CA VAL A 697 -1.37 26.72 3.70
C VAL A 697 -0.28 26.04 4.51
N PHE A 698 0.88 26.68 4.58
CA PHE A 698 2.07 26.19 5.25
C PHE A 698 2.65 27.21 6.22
N LEU A 699 3.26 26.73 7.29
CA LEU A 699 3.95 27.56 8.28
C LEU A 699 5.40 27.77 7.85
N LEU A 700 5.89 29.00 7.93
CA LEU A 700 7.24 29.36 7.53
C LEU A 700 8.30 28.79 8.49
N ALA A 701 9.43 28.34 7.93
CA ALA A 701 10.61 27.85 8.67
C ALA A 701 11.07 28.84 9.75
N ASP A 702 11.16 30.13 9.45
CA ASP A 702 11.55 31.15 10.43
C ASP A 702 10.56 31.28 11.59
N ALA A 703 9.27 31.20 11.29
CA ALA A 703 8.23 31.26 12.32
C ALA A 703 8.26 30.04 13.27
N LEU A 704 8.91 28.93 12.87
CA LEU A 704 9.23 27.80 13.73
C LEU A 704 10.53 28.03 14.50
N LEU A 705 11.60 28.48 13.83
CA LEU A 705 12.91 28.71 14.44
C LEU A 705 12.89 29.85 15.47
N GLU A 706 12.03 30.84 15.32
CA GLU A 706 11.82 31.91 16.31
C GLU A 706 11.23 31.39 17.63
N GLN A 707 10.62 30.20 17.64
CA GLN A 707 10.04 29.62 18.85
C GLN A 707 11.15 28.99 19.70
N PRO A 708 11.41 29.52 20.91
CA PRO A 708 12.54 29.06 21.73
C PRO A 708 12.42 27.58 22.12
N GLY A 709 11.19 27.08 22.29
CA GLY A 709 10.93 25.66 22.58
C GLY A 709 11.27 24.72 21.41
N PHE A 710 11.13 25.18 20.17
CA PHE A 710 11.48 24.39 18.99
C PHE A 710 12.99 24.28 18.81
N ARG A 711 13.72 25.40 18.99
CA ARG A 711 15.19 25.44 18.84
C ARG A 711 15.92 24.58 19.88
N ALA A 712 15.47 24.64 21.14
CA ALA A 712 16.03 23.82 22.22
C ALA A 712 15.87 22.32 21.96
N ALA A 713 14.75 21.89 21.36
CA ALA A 713 14.51 20.51 20.99
C ALA A 713 15.42 20.02 19.83
N LEU A 714 15.82 20.93 18.92
CA LEU A 714 16.69 20.60 17.80
C LEU A 714 18.16 20.39 18.22
N GLU A 715 18.68 21.19 19.15
CA GLU A 715 20.09 21.18 19.59
C GLU A 715 20.45 20.00 20.53
N GLY A 716 19.48 19.42 21.24
CA GLY A 716 19.70 18.33 22.22
C GLY A 716 20.00 16.94 21.63
N SER A 717 19.97 16.76 20.30
CA SER A 717 19.90 15.43 19.64
C SER A 717 21.21 14.91 19.00
N GLY A 718 22.35 15.62 19.15
CA GLY A 718 23.57 15.43 18.34
C GLY A 718 24.90 15.05 19.04
N ARG A 719 24.91 14.42 20.21
CA ARG A 719 26.18 13.95 20.83
C ARG A 719 26.05 12.56 21.45
N ASP A 720 26.62 11.50 20.90
CA ASP A 720 27.03 10.27 21.65
C ASP A 720 28.32 9.65 21.08
N GLU A 721 29.41 9.75 21.85
CA GLU A 721 30.64 8.94 21.73
C GLU A 721 30.35 7.51 22.16
N ALA A 722 31.04 6.55 21.54
CA ALA A 722 31.04 5.14 21.92
C ALA A 722 31.36 4.96 23.42
N ASP A 723 30.42 4.38 24.17
CA ASP A 723 30.62 3.96 25.55
C ASP A 723 30.92 2.46 25.57
N THR A 724 32.18 2.10 25.81
CA THR A 724 32.65 0.73 26.06
C THR A 724 32.58 0.34 27.55
N ASP A 725 31.87 1.09 28.40
CA ASP A 725 31.62 0.64 29.78
C ASP A 725 30.57 -0.48 29.81
N THR A 726 31.03 -1.73 29.89
CA THR A 726 30.20 -2.91 30.22
C THR A 726 29.81 -2.97 31.71
N GLY A 727 29.98 -1.88 32.47
CA GLY A 727 29.67 -1.79 33.90
C GLY A 727 28.31 -1.13 34.17
N VAL A 728 27.69 -1.49 35.30
CA VAL A 728 26.48 -0.80 35.80
C VAL A 728 26.91 0.48 36.50
N CYS A 729 26.32 1.60 36.14
CA CYS A 729 26.58 2.91 36.73
C CYS A 729 25.40 3.35 37.60
N LEU A 730 25.69 3.94 38.77
CA LEU A 730 24.76 4.70 39.57
C LEU A 730 25.16 6.18 39.51
N ALA A 731 24.30 7.02 38.95
CA ALA A 731 24.46 8.46 38.96
C ALA A 731 23.60 9.07 40.07
N VAL A 732 24.19 9.89 40.93
CA VAL A 732 23.52 10.49 42.08
C VAL A 732 23.69 12.00 42.07
N ARG A 733 22.58 12.72 42.26
CA ARG A 733 22.55 14.17 42.37
C ARG A 733 21.76 14.58 43.63
N PRO A 734 22.31 15.47 44.48
CA PRO A 734 21.55 16.04 45.59
C PRO A 734 20.44 16.97 45.10
N GLY A 735 19.33 17.00 45.84
CA GLY A 735 18.29 18.01 45.68
C GLY A 735 18.71 19.38 46.19
N ASP A 736 17.93 20.40 45.83
CA ASP A 736 18.19 21.80 46.19
C ASP A 736 17.50 22.20 47.52
N ASP A 737 17.25 21.24 48.41
CA ASP A 737 16.48 21.42 49.66
C ASP A 737 17.21 22.27 50.74
N GLY A 738 18.43 22.75 50.48
CA GLY A 738 19.01 23.94 51.10
C GLY A 738 19.50 23.82 52.55
N LEU A 739 19.44 22.64 53.19
CA LEU A 739 19.75 22.44 54.62
C LEU A 739 21.17 21.93 54.86
N ILE A 740 22.18 22.70 54.45
CA ILE A 740 23.58 22.27 54.45
C ILE A 740 24.35 22.89 55.65
N PRO A 741 25.29 22.15 56.28
CA PRO A 741 26.17 22.73 57.28
C PRO A 741 26.94 23.95 56.76
N ILE A 742 27.06 25.00 57.59
CA ILE A 742 27.79 26.22 57.25
C ILE A 742 29.24 25.87 56.88
N GLY A 743 29.62 26.08 55.63
CA GLY A 743 30.96 25.82 55.09
C GLY A 743 31.13 24.55 54.26
N SER A 744 30.08 23.75 54.05
CA SER A 744 30.09 22.57 53.16
C SER A 744 29.26 22.80 51.89
N SER A 745 29.37 21.89 50.91
CA SER A 745 28.57 21.93 49.66
C SER A 745 27.75 20.65 49.55
N PRO A 746 26.57 20.67 48.90
CA PRO A 746 25.69 19.50 48.84
C PRO A 746 26.35 18.33 48.08
N VAL A 747 27.20 18.66 47.10
CA VAL A 747 27.99 17.67 46.34
C VAL A 747 29.09 17.04 47.19
N ALA A 748 29.69 17.77 48.13
CA ALA A 748 30.69 17.22 49.05
C ALA A 748 30.06 16.25 50.06
N GLU A 749 28.95 16.64 50.69
CA GLU A 749 28.23 15.76 51.63
C GLU A 749 27.68 14.49 50.95
N THR A 750 27.13 14.63 49.73
CA THR A 750 26.67 13.48 48.94
C THR A 750 27.82 12.54 48.58
N ARG A 751 29.01 13.09 48.29
CA ARG A 751 30.20 12.28 48.02
C ARG A 751 30.60 11.46 49.25
N ASP A 752 30.59 12.04 50.44
CA ASP A 752 30.91 11.33 51.69
C ASP A 752 29.87 10.25 52.02
N MET A 753 28.59 10.55 51.80
CA MET A 753 27.50 9.56 51.92
C MET A 753 27.69 8.38 50.96
N LEU A 754 28.09 8.63 49.71
CA LEU A 754 28.37 7.57 48.74
C LEU A 754 29.57 6.70 49.14
N VAL A 755 30.60 7.28 49.76
CA VAL A 755 31.73 6.51 50.31
C VAL A 755 31.25 5.57 51.43
N GLU A 756 30.39 6.04 52.32
CA GLU A 756 29.80 5.20 53.37
C GLU A 756 28.84 4.13 52.81
N LEU A 757 28.06 4.47 51.77
CA LEU A 757 27.19 3.53 51.07
C LEU A 757 27.97 2.36 50.48
N VAL A 758 29.06 2.66 49.75
CA VAL A 758 29.98 1.67 49.17
C VAL A 758 30.57 0.78 50.27
N SER A 759 31.00 1.39 51.38
CA SER A 759 31.55 0.67 52.53
C SER A 759 30.52 -0.27 53.20
N ARG A 760 29.27 0.18 53.41
CA ARG A 760 28.23 -0.64 54.08
C ARG A 760 27.66 -1.74 53.18
N ALA A 761 27.54 -1.48 51.88
CA ALA A 761 27.11 -2.49 50.91
C ALA A 761 28.20 -3.54 50.62
N GLY A 762 29.45 -3.31 51.06
CA GLY A 762 30.58 -4.23 50.88
C GLY A 762 30.93 -4.45 49.41
N VAL A 763 30.75 -3.42 48.57
CA VAL A 763 31.01 -3.48 47.11
C VAL A 763 32.21 -2.63 46.75
N GLY A 764 33.01 -3.05 45.77
CA GLY A 764 34.03 -2.20 45.14
C GLY A 764 33.40 -1.37 44.02
N GLY A 765 33.79 -0.10 43.89
CA GLY A 765 33.37 0.78 42.81
C GLY A 765 34.32 1.95 42.62
N ARG A 766 34.40 2.48 41.40
CA ARG A 766 35.17 3.69 41.07
C ARG A 766 34.22 4.87 40.99
N SER A 767 34.53 5.96 41.70
CA SER A 767 33.80 7.21 41.57
C SER A 767 34.44 8.08 40.48
N VAL A 768 33.61 8.65 39.61
CA VAL A 768 34.04 9.51 38.50
C VAL A 768 33.27 10.83 38.57
N GLY A 769 33.99 11.95 38.61
CA GLY A 769 33.41 13.31 38.50
C GLY A 769 32.91 13.98 39.78
N GLY A 770 32.34 15.18 39.61
CA GLY A 770 31.73 16.00 40.67
C GLY A 770 32.46 17.31 40.97
N GLN A 771 32.59 18.21 39.99
CA GLN A 771 32.85 19.63 40.24
C GLN A 771 31.62 20.45 39.84
N GLY A 772 31.17 21.36 40.70
CA GLY A 772 30.00 22.20 40.42
C GLY A 772 28.68 21.42 40.41
N GLU A 773 27.85 21.63 39.39
CA GLU A 773 26.50 21.02 39.26
C GLU A 773 26.49 19.61 38.63
N GLU A 774 27.66 19.01 38.39
CA GLU A 774 27.74 17.67 37.81
C GLU A 774 27.37 16.55 38.80
N PRO A 775 26.53 15.56 38.40
CA PRO A 775 26.19 14.40 39.21
C PRO A 775 27.41 13.54 39.53
N LEU A 776 27.37 12.90 40.68
CA LEU A 776 28.37 11.95 41.13
C LEU A 776 28.09 10.60 40.48
N LEU A 777 29.06 10.06 39.73
CA LEU A 777 28.94 8.76 39.07
C LEU A 777 29.70 7.70 39.88
N LEU A 778 29.04 6.59 40.18
CA LEU A 778 29.63 5.40 40.79
C LEU A 778 29.53 4.25 39.79
N VAL A 779 30.67 3.79 39.26
CA VAL A 779 30.72 2.67 38.32
C VAL A 779 31.04 1.39 39.08
N VAL A 780 30.23 0.37 38.84
CA VAL A 780 30.32 -0.95 39.47
C VAL A 780 30.81 -1.94 38.42
N ASP A 781 32.03 -2.43 38.62
CA ASP A 781 32.67 -3.32 37.66
C ASP A 781 32.22 -4.78 37.81
N ALA A 782 32.27 -5.51 36.69
CA ALA A 782 32.06 -6.96 36.63
C ALA A 782 33.11 -7.74 37.47
N PRO A 783 32.86 -9.03 37.81
CA PRO A 783 31.62 -9.79 37.63
C PRO A 783 30.56 -9.44 38.66
N GLY A 784 29.29 -9.70 38.35
CA GLY A 784 28.16 -9.46 39.25
C GLY A 784 27.81 -7.98 39.41
N ALA A 785 27.95 -7.20 38.34
CA ALA A 785 27.75 -5.75 38.37
C ALA A 785 26.29 -5.38 38.71
N HIS A 786 25.32 -6.17 38.24
CA HIS A 786 23.90 -5.97 38.53
C HIS A 786 23.59 -6.32 40.00
N ALA A 787 24.16 -7.41 40.52
CA ALA A 787 23.97 -7.80 41.93
C ALA A 787 24.64 -6.81 42.89
N LYS A 788 25.82 -6.29 42.56
CA LYS A 788 26.49 -5.24 43.34
C LYS A 788 25.70 -3.92 43.31
N ALA A 789 25.19 -3.51 42.15
CA ALA A 789 24.29 -2.35 42.05
C ALA A 789 23.00 -2.56 42.85
N GLY A 790 22.44 -3.77 42.84
CA GLY A 790 21.26 -4.12 43.63
C GLY A 790 21.48 -4.04 45.14
N ARG A 791 22.66 -4.43 45.63
CA ARG A 791 23.06 -4.25 47.04
C ARG A 791 23.26 -2.78 47.44
N LEU A 792 23.76 -1.95 46.53
CA LEU A 792 23.87 -0.51 46.76
C LEU A 792 22.48 0.12 46.94
N LEU A 793 21.52 -0.24 46.07
CA LEU A 793 20.15 0.27 46.16
C LEU A 793 19.41 -0.20 47.41
N SER A 794 19.64 -1.45 47.86
CA SER A 794 18.95 -1.98 49.05
C SER A 794 19.42 -1.35 50.37
N VAL A 795 20.62 -0.77 50.41
CA VAL A 795 21.18 -0.12 51.62
C VAL A 795 21.10 1.41 51.54
N LEU A 796 20.84 1.98 50.35
CA LEU A 796 20.83 3.43 50.07
C LEU A 796 19.97 4.23 51.07
N ARG A 797 18.72 3.81 51.28
CA ARG A 797 17.78 4.51 52.16
C ARG A 797 18.25 4.52 53.62
N ALA A 798 18.82 3.41 54.10
CA ALA A 798 19.35 3.32 55.46
C ALA A 798 20.57 4.22 55.69
N VAL A 799 21.42 4.41 54.68
CA VAL A 799 22.56 5.34 54.75
C VAL A 799 22.09 6.80 54.69
N ALA A 800 21.18 7.13 53.77
CA ALA A 800 20.62 8.47 53.65
C ALA A 800 19.97 8.96 54.95
N LEU A 801 19.21 8.09 55.63
CA LEU A 801 18.62 8.39 56.95
C LEU A 801 19.67 8.64 58.04
N GLY A 802 20.78 7.89 58.04
CA GLY A 802 21.87 8.07 59.00
C GLY A 802 22.65 9.38 58.83
N TYR A 803 22.67 9.94 57.62
CA TYR A 803 23.33 11.23 57.34
C TYR A 803 22.51 12.44 57.77
N GLY A 804 21.19 12.32 57.95
CA GLY A 804 20.32 13.44 58.35
C GLY A 804 20.74 14.12 59.66
N GLY A 805 21.37 13.40 60.60
CA GLY A 805 21.88 13.97 61.85
C GLY A 805 23.05 14.95 61.70
N ARG A 806 23.69 15.03 60.53
CA ARG A 806 24.75 16.00 60.22
C ARG A 806 24.23 17.25 59.50
N TRP A 807 22.98 17.25 59.07
CA TRP A 807 22.35 18.32 58.30
C TRP A 807 21.56 19.25 59.24
N MET A 808 21.40 20.53 58.87
CA MET A 808 20.64 21.45 59.73
C MET A 808 19.20 20.93 59.89
N GLU A 809 18.70 20.92 61.14
CA GLU A 809 17.39 20.39 61.56
C GLU A 809 17.23 18.85 61.62
N GLY A 810 18.28 18.05 61.35
CA GLY A 810 18.24 16.59 61.53
C GLY A 810 17.52 15.81 60.42
N MET A 811 17.25 16.45 59.28
CA MET A 811 16.50 15.88 58.16
C MET A 811 17.43 15.22 57.12
N PRO A 812 17.08 14.05 56.56
CA PRO A 812 17.87 13.38 55.52
C PRO A 812 17.86 14.14 54.17
N PRO A 813 18.93 14.01 53.36
CA PRO A 813 19.02 14.69 52.07
C PRO A 813 18.11 14.06 51.02
N SER A 814 17.48 14.89 50.19
CA SER A 814 16.74 14.42 49.01
C SER A 814 17.70 14.11 47.86
N LEU A 815 17.50 12.98 47.16
CA LEU A 815 18.42 12.46 46.15
C LEU A 815 17.69 12.09 44.85
N ALA A 816 18.20 12.55 43.72
CA ALA A 816 17.93 11.94 42.42
C ALA A 816 18.98 10.86 42.15
N VAL A 817 18.53 9.65 41.86
CA VAL A 817 19.40 8.48 41.61
C VAL A 817 19.00 7.84 40.29
N ALA A 818 19.92 7.74 39.35
CA ALA A 818 19.73 6.98 38.12
C ALA A 818 20.62 5.74 38.11
N VAL A 819 20.11 4.61 37.61
CA VAL A 819 20.86 3.37 37.45
C VAL A 819 20.81 2.92 35.99
N GLY A 820 21.96 2.59 35.41
CA GLY A 820 22.01 2.22 34.01
C GLY A 820 23.27 1.52 33.55
N ILE A 821 23.27 1.09 32.29
CA ILE A 821 24.43 0.50 31.65
C ILE A 821 25.20 1.61 30.94
N GLY A 822 26.45 1.84 31.35
CA GLY A 822 27.26 2.96 30.86
C GLY A 822 27.06 4.27 31.63
N THR A 823 28.08 5.12 31.59
CA THR A 823 28.15 6.33 32.44
C THR A 823 27.39 7.50 31.82
N ARG A 824 27.35 7.57 30.49
CA ARG A 824 26.80 8.71 29.76
C ARG A 824 25.27 8.75 29.76
N GLU A 825 24.62 7.62 29.49
CA GLU A 825 23.16 7.48 29.54
C GLU A 825 22.66 7.73 30.97
N THR A 826 23.30 7.10 31.96
CA THR A 826 22.95 7.22 33.37
C THR A 826 23.16 8.66 33.89
N GLY A 827 24.25 9.30 33.52
CA GLY A 827 24.56 10.69 33.88
C GLY A 827 23.64 11.73 33.25
N ARG A 828 23.07 11.45 32.06
CA ARG A 828 22.01 12.28 31.46
C ARG A 828 20.68 12.08 32.16
N LEU A 829 20.32 10.82 32.43
CA LEU A 829 19.05 10.47 33.01
C LEU A 829 18.85 11.13 34.38
N VAL A 830 19.87 11.14 35.25
CA VAL A 830 19.75 11.78 36.58
C VAL A 830 19.57 13.31 36.50
N ARG A 831 19.94 13.93 35.37
CA ARG A 831 19.77 15.37 35.11
C ARG A 831 18.49 15.66 34.33
N ASP A 832 17.70 14.64 34.00
CA ASP A 832 16.50 14.83 33.22
C ASP A 832 15.48 15.66 34.01
N PRO A 833 14.87 16.70 33.39
CA PRO A 833 13.89 17.54 34.05
C PRO A 833 12.74 16.77 34.71
N ALA A 834 12.31 15.62 34.18
CA ALA A 834 11.25 14.81 34.80
C ALA A 834 11.70 14.16 36.11
N VAL A 835 12.97 13.78 36.22
CA VAL A 835 13.58 13.26 37.45
C VAL A 835 13.67 14.37 38.49
N LEU A 836 14.18 15.54 38.06
CA LEU A 836 14.38 16.70 38.94
C LEU A 836 13.06 17.33 39.40
N ASP A 837 12.06 17.39 38.52
CA ASP A 837 10.72 17.92 38.84
C ASP A 837 10.00 17.02 39.85
N ARG A 838 10.16 15.68 39.75
CA ARG A 838 9.66 14.79 40.81
C ARG A 838 10.37 15.03 42.14
N LEU A 839 11.69 15.20 42.12
CA LEU A 839 12.46 15.49 43.33
C LEU A 839 12.01 16.81 43.98
N GLY A 840 11.66 17.82 43.16
CA GLY A 840 11.16 19.11 43.64
C GLY A 840 9.68 19.11 44.05
N ARG A 841 8.83 18.24 43.47
CA ARG A 841 7.39 18.14 43.78
C ARG A 841 7.09 17.30 45.02
N THR A 842 7.97 16.38 45.40
CA THR A 842 7.86 15.63 46.65
C THR A 842 8.24 16.53 47.81
N ALA A 843 7.25 17.19 48.41
CA ALA A 843 7.41 18.18 49.48
C ALA A 843 7.94 17.61 50.82
N VAL A 844 8.49 16.39 50.83
CA VAL A 844 9.01 15.71 52.03
C VAL A 844 10.54 15.62 51.91
N PRO A 845 11.29 16.30 52.82
CA PRO A 845 12.74 16.18 52.84
C PRO A 845 13.17 14.72 53.06
N GLY A 846 14.18 14.27 52.32
CA GLY A 846 14.63 12.87 52.34
C GLY A 846 14.12 11.99 51.21
N THR A 847 13.46 12.58 50.22
CA THR A 847 12.89 11.80 49.10
C THR A 847 14.00 11.28 48.18
N ILE A 848 13.92 10.00 47.82
CA ILE A 848 14.79 9.37 46.82
C ILE A 848 13.97 9.14 45.54
N VAL A 849 14.30 9.87 44.47
CA VAL A 849 13.71 9.65 43.15
C VAL A 849 14.62 8.74 42.34
N LEU A 850 14.12 7.57 41.99
CA LEU A 850 14.87 6.53 41.29
C LEU A 850 14.53 6.50 39.80
N ALA A 851 15.55 6.51 38.96
CA ALA A 851 15.47 6.39 37.52
C ALA A 851 16.28 5.18 37.01
N VAL A 852 15.84 4.57 35.91
CA VAL A 852 16.45 3.40 35.27
C VAL A 852 16.69 3.70 33.79
N SER A 853 17.91 3.48 33.31
CA SER A 853 18.25 3.67 31.89
C SER A 853 17.40 2.79 30.97
N HIS A 854 17.23 3.21 29.71
CA HIS A 854 16.43 2.47 28.74
C HIS A 854 17.02 1.08 28.47
N ARG A 855 18.34 1.00 28.34
CA ARG A 855 19.05 -0.27 28.12
C ARG A 855 18.85 -1.26 29.27
N LEU A 856 19.07 -0.80 30.51
CA LEU A 856 18.86 -1.63 31.69
C LEU A 856 17.39 -2.05 31.82
N HIS A 857 16.45 -1.14 31.55
CA HIS A 857 15.02 -1.46 31.54
C HIS A 857 14.69 -2.56 30.53
N ARG A 858 15.13 -2.42 29.28
CA ARG A 858 14.87 -3.41 28.23
C ARG A 858 15.48 -4.77 28.56
N ASP A 859 16.70 -4.79 29.10
CA ASP A 859 17.39 -6.03 29.47
C ASP A 859 16.66 -6.74 30.63
N LEU A 860 16.09 -5.98 31.57
CA LEU A 860 15.24 -6.51 32.64
C LEU A 860 13.83 -6.88 32.15
N ASP A 861 13.24 -6.12 31.22
CA ASP A 861 11.91 -6.39 30.67
C ASP A 861 11.88 -7.69 29.89
N GLY A 862 12.89 -7.93 29.04
CA GLY A 862 13.03 -9.19 28.31
C GLY A 862 13.22 -10.42 29.20
N LEU A 863 13.68 -10.25 30.43
CA LEU A 863 13.89 -11.35 31.38
C LEU A 863 12.73 -11.56 32.37
N PHE A 864 12.04 -10.48 32.75
CA PHE A 864 11.10 -10.49 33.87
C PHE A 864 9.73 -9.87 33.58
N GLY A 865 9.48 -9.33 32.37
CA GLY A 865 8.30 -8.52 32.10
C GLY A 865 8.24 -7.29 33.00
N PHE A 866 9.39 -6.66 33.21
CA PHE A 866 9.64 -5.53 34.09
C PHE A 866 9.05 -4.23 33.51
N PRO A 867 7.77 -3.96 33.83
CA PRO A 867 7.38 -2.73 34.56
C PRO A 867 6.38 -3.00 35.71
N VAL A 868 6.00 -4.26 35.95
CA VAL A 868 4.84 -4.59 36.81
C VAL A 868 5.13 -4.49 38.33
N ARG A 869 6.40 -4.55 38.74
CA ARG A 869 6.80 -4.55 40.16
C ARG A 869 7.22 -3.21 40.71
N VAL A 870 7.64 -2.31 39.84
CA VAL A 870 8.08 -0.96 40.15
C VAL A 870 7.28 -0.11 39.19
N ASP A 871 6.35 0.67 39.71
CA ASP A 871 5.53 1.56 38.88
C ASP A 871 6.49 2.52 38.18
N LEU A 872 6.75 2.28 36.89
CA LEU A 872 7.78 2.98 36.12
C LEU A 872 7.09 3.81 35.05
N GLU A 873 7.34 5.10 35.12
CA GLU A 873 6.87 6.06 34.14
C GLU A 873 8.02 6.43 33.22
N ARG A 874 7.79 6.36 31.91
CA ARG A 874 8.82 6.66 30.91
C ARG A 874 9.22 8.14 30.99
N VAL A 875 10.52 8.40 30.92
CA VAL A 875 11.10 9.75 30.89
C VAL A 875 11.45 10.17 29.47
N GLY A 876 11.05 11.38 29.06
CA GLY A 876 11.53 12.04 27.83
C GLY A 876 10.85 11.62 26.52
N ARG A 877 11.49 11.94 25.36
CA ARG A 877 11.11 11.57 23.96
C ARG A 877 12.32 10.93 23.12
N ASP A 878 12.23 9.87 22.26
CA ASP A 878 12.94 8.51 22.17
C ASP A 878 14.39 8.18 22.72
N ASP A 879 14.64 6.91 23.14
CA ASP A 879 15.82 6.40 23.95
C ASP A 879 15.93 6.86 25.44
N GLY A 880 14.86 7.38 26.02
CA GLY A 880 14.84 7.91 27.40
C GLY A 880 14.64 6.83 28.47
N GLY A 881 15.20 7.07 29.66
CA GLY A 881 15.05 6.17 30.80
C GLY A 881 13.65 6.17 31.41
N TRP A 882 13.52 5.58 32.59
CA TRP A 882 12.26 5.35 33.30
C TRP A 882 12.41 5.87 34.72
N VAL A 883 11.36 6.41 35.32
CA VAL A 883 11.37 6.90 36.69
C VAL A 883 10.29 6.22 37.50
N CYS A 884 10.64 5.83 38.71
CA CYS A 884 9.71 5.19 39.61
C CYS A 884 8.64 6.21 40.07
N GLY A 885 7.37 5.88 39.88
CA GLY A 885 6.20 6.58 40.43
C GLY A 885 5.69 5.99 41.74
N GLY A 886 6.24 4.85 42.16
CA GLY A 886 5.81 4.09 43.35
C GLY A 886 6.43 4.53 44.69
N PRO A 887 6.02 3.90 45.81
CA PRO A 887 6.37 4.32 47.18
C PRO A 887 7.89 4.28 47.46
N GLU A 888 8.30 4.84 48.62
CA GLU A 888 9.70 4.97 49.09
C GLU A 888 10.56 3.69 48.99
N SER A 889 9.95 2.50 48.79
CA SER A 889 10.62 1.21 48.65
C SER A 889 11.05 0.82 47.22
N ALA A 890 10.95 1.73 46.24
CA ALA A 890 11.28 1.44 44.84
C ALA A 890 12.75 1.06 44.63
N ALA A 891 13.66 1.62 45.43
CA ALA A 891 15.08 1.28 45.41
C ALA A 891 15.34 -0.16 45.90
N GLU A 892 14.67 -0.61 46.95
CA GLU A 892 14.78 -1.99 47.45
C GLU A 892 14.19 -3.00 46.45
N LEU A 893 13.05 -2.68 45.82
CA LEU A 893 12.42 -3.53 44.81
C LEU A 893 13.27 -3.66 43.53
N LEU A 894 13.78 -2.54 43.00
CA LEU A 894 14.72 -2.57 41.88
C LEU A 894 16.01 -3.28 42.29
N GLY A 895 16.48 -3.06 43.52
CA GLY A 895 17.65 -3.73 44.08
C GLY A 895 17.51 -5.26 44.07
N GLN A 896 16.36 -5.78 44.48
CA GLN A 896 16.07 -7.21 44.43
C GLN A 896 15.98 -7.73 42.99
N VAL A 897 15.35 -6.98 42.08
CA VAL A 897 15.27 -7.34 40.65
C VAL A 897 16.66 -7.43 40.04
N LEU A 898 17.55 -6.47 40.32
CA LEU A 898 18.92 -6.49 39.82
C LEU A 898 19.75 -7.65 40.40
N MET A 899 19.54 -8.01 41.67
CA MET A 899 20.16 -9.20 42.28
C MET A 899 19.64 -10.52 41.66
N ASP A 900 18.34 -10.61 41.34
CA ASP A 900 17.73 -11.75 40.65
C ASP A 900 18.17 -11.83 39.16
N ALA A 901 18.41 -10.68 38.53
CA ALA A 901 18.76 -10.54 37.12
C ALA A 901 20.22 -10.90 36.83
N ASP A 902 21.11 -10.60 37.78
CA ASP A 902 22.56 -10.79 37.65
C ASP A 902 22.95 -12.18 37.12
N PRO A 903 22.52 -13.32 37.70
CA PRO A 903 22.87 -14.64 37.17
C PRO A 903 22.25 -14.96 35.78
N LEU A 904 21.22 -14.23 35.35
CA LEU A 904 20.55 -14.43 34.05
C LEU A 904 21.13 -13.54 32.94
N LEU A 905 21.61 -12.35 33.31
CA LEU A 905 22.27 -11.38 32.43
C LEU A 905 23.76 -11.70 32.24
N ASP A 906 24.46 -12.14 33.30
CA ASP A 906 25.87 -12.54 33.25
C ASP A 906 26.08 -13.96 32.71
N ALA A 907 25.01 -14.71 32.38
CA ALA A 907 25.12 -16.05 31.80
C ALA A 907 25.56 -15.98 30.32
N ALA A 908 26.86 -15.84 30.12
CA ALA A 908 27.55 -16.26 28.91
C ALA A 908 26.99 -17.62 28.48
N VAL A 909 26.71 -17.75 27.19
CA VAL A 909 26.22 -19.01 26.63
C VAL A 909 27.30 -20.07 26.84
N ASP A 910 26.96 -21.16 27.53
CA ASP A 910 27.89 -22.23 27.93
C ASP A 910 28.12 -23.27 26.82
N TRP A 911 27.54 -23.07 25.63
CA TRP A 911 27.70 -23.94 24.47
C TRP A 911 28.46 -23.25 23.31
N PRO A 912 29.15 -24.02 22.46
CA PRO A 912 29.82 -23.48 21.28
C PRO A 912 28.78 -22.94 20.29
N THR A 913 28.82 -21.63 20.02
CA THR A 913 27.88 -20.94 19.13
C THR A 913 28.29 -21.04 17.65
N CYS A 914 27.33 -20.81 16.77
CA CYS A 914 27.46 -20.93 15.32
C CYS A 914 28.40 -19.87 14.74
N GLY A 915 28.38 -18.65 15.27
CA GLY A 915 29.28 -17.58 14.85
C GLY A 915 28.99 -16.99 13.45
N ALA A 916 27.93 -17.41 12.76
CA ALA A 916 27.52 -16.83 11.47
C ALA A 916 26.91 -15.43 11.69
N GLU A 917 27.26 -14.46 10.85
CA GLU A 917 26.67 -13.12 10.88
C GLU A 917 25.23 -13.16 10.34
N VAL A 918 24.31 -12.52 11.06
CA VAL A 918 22.89 -12.43 10.71
C VAL A 918 22.55 -10.96 10.54
N ALA A 919 21.91 -10.61 9.43
CA ALA A 919 21.56 -9.22 9.12
C ALA A 919 20.75 -8.59 10.27
N GLY A 920 21.33 -7.59 10.93
CA GLY A 920 20.68 -6.87 12.04
C GLY A 920 20.82 -7.49 13.43
N SER A 921 21.68 -8.48 13.68
CA SER A 921 21.99 -8.97 15.04
C SER A 921 23.47 -9.30 15.28
N ALA A 922 23.86 -9.48 16.55
CA ALA A 922 25.13 -10.13 16.92
C ALA A 922 25.21 -11.56 16.32
N ALA A 923 26.42 -12.12 16.26
CA ALA A 923 26.70 -13.44 15.70
C ALA A 923 25.71 -14.51 16.18
N CYS A 924 25.29 -15.40 15.28
CA CYS A 924 24.28 -16.43 15.55
C CYS A 924 24.62 -17.25 16.81
N GLY A 925 23.75 -17.19 17.81
CA GLY A 925 23.87 -17.89 19.09
C GLY A 925 23.50 -19.38 19.05
N GLY A 926 23.15 -19.91 17.89
CA GLY A 926 22.77 -21.31 17.71
C GLY A 926 23.91 -22.27 18.02
N VAL A 927 23.61 -23.38 18.68
CA VAL A 927 24.59 -24.40 19.04
C VAL A 927 25.20 -25.04 17.79
N ARG A 928 26.51 -25.23 17.81
CA ARG A 928 27.23 -25.95 16.76
C ARG A 928 26.90 -27.45 16.85
N LEU A 929 26.38 -28.01 15.76
CA LEU A 929 26.00 -29.42 15.73
C LEU A 929 27.25 -30.33 15.73
N PRO A 930 27.24 -31.48 16.45
CA PRO A 930 28.36 -32.42 16.45
C PRO A 930 28.72 -32.90 15.04
N GLY A 931 29.98 -32.74 14.64
CA GLY A 931 30.46 -33.09 13.29
C GLY A 931 30.25 -32.01 12.23
N TYR A 932 29.64 -30.87 12.57
CA TYR A 932 29.41 -29.75 11.67
C TYR A 932 30.00 -28.44 12.22
N GLY A 933 30.32 -27.49 11.33
CA GLY A 933 30.90 -26.19 11.72
C GLY A 933 29.89 -25.17 12.22
N ARG A 934 28.58 -25.43 12.06
CA ARG A 934 27.49 -24.44 12.23
C ARG A 934 26.27 -25.04 12.92
N CYS A 935 25.29 -24.20 13.25
CA CYS A 935 23.98 -24.65 13.74
C CYS A 935 23.10 -25.15 12.59
N LEU A 936 22.01 -25.86 12.91
CA LEU A 936 21.11 -26.47 11.92
C LEU A 936 20.59 -25.47 10.87
N ALA A 937 20.32 -24.22 11.27
CA ALA A 937 19.81 -23.18 10.39
C ALA A 937 20.83 -22.64 9.37
N HIS A 938 22.13 -22.85 9.64
CA HIS A 938 23.23 -22.34 8.82
C HIS A 938 24.08 -23.46 8.22
N LEU A 939 23.61 -24.70 8.27
CA LEU A 939 24.20 -25.80 7.50
C LEU A 939 23.95 -25.60 6.00
N GLU A 940 24.87 -26.06 5.18
CA GLU A 940 24.62 -26.12 3.74
C GLU A 940 23.52 -27.15 3.43
N ALA A 941 22.79 -26.97 2.32
CA ALA A 941 21.63 -27.80 2.00
C ALA A 941 21.94 -29.32 1.94
N GLN A 942 23.17 -29.70 1.59
CA GLN A 942 23.60 -31.09 1.57
C GLN A 942 23.90 -31.63 2.98
N GLU A 943 24.54 -30.82 3.83
CA GLU A 943 24.84 -31.14 5.22
C GLU A 943 23.57 -31.23 6.07
N GLU A 944 22.62 -30.31 5.86
CA GLU A 944 21.31 -30.33 6.51
C GLU A 944 20.56 -31.63 6.19
N ARG A 945 20.52 -32.03 4.90
CA ARG A 945 19.90 -33.30 4.48
C ARG A 945 20.59 -34.51 5.11
N ALA A 946 21.92 -34.49 5.20
CA ALA A 946 22.69 -35.57 5.81
C ALA A 946 22.42 -35.68 7.33
N TYR A 947 22.39 -34.55 8.03
CA TYR A 947 22.04 -34.49 9.46
C TYR A 947 20.63 -35.01 9.71
N LEU A 948 19.63 -34.51 8.96
CA LEU A 948 18.24 -34.94 9.10
C LEU A 948 18.05 -36.43 8.79
N ALA A 949 18.72 -36.97 7.77
CA ALA A 949 18.66 -38.40 7.45
C ALA A 949 19.31 -39.31 8.51
N ALA A 950 20.23 -38.78 9.32
CA ALA A 950 20.88 -39.50 10.42
C ALA A 950 19.98 -39.61 11.66
N LEU A 951 18.97 -38.74 11.81
CA LEU A 951 18.05 -38.76 12.94
C LEU A 951 17.19 -40.03 12.96
N ARG A 952 16.81 -40.45 14.16
CA ARG A 952 15.89 -41.55 14.42
C ARG A 952 14.79 -41.07 15.37
N PRO A 953 13.56 -41.59 15.28
CA PRO A 953 12.52 -41.29 16.26
C PRO A 953 13.02 -41.55 17.68
N GLY A 954 12.90 -40.56 18.56
CA GLY A 954 13.41 -40.62 19.94
C GLY A 954 14.90 -40.26 20.11
N ALA A 955 15.59 -39.80 19.06
CA ALA A 955 16.98 -39.35 19.17
C ALA A 955 17.10 -38.10 20.06
N PRO A 956 18.23 -37.92 20.77
CA PRO A 956 18.51 -36.68 21.51
C PRO A 956 18.76 -35.53 20.54
N LEU A 957 18.21 -34.36 20.85
CA LEU A 957 18.34 -33.14 20.06
C LEU A 957 18.88 -32.01 20.95
N ASP A 958 20.01 -31.43 20.54
CA ASP A 958 20.50 -30.17 21.08
C ASP A 958 20.48 -29.13 19.96
N LEU A 959 19.50 -28.23 20.02
CA LEU A 959 19.22 -27.20 19.04
C LEU A 959 19.09 -25.82 19.70
N ARG A 960 19.72 -25.64 20.86
CA ARG A 960 19.74 -24.38 21.63
C ARG A 960 20.21 -23.21 20.74
N GLY A 961 19.58 -22.05 20.91
CA GLY A 961 19.89 -20.82 20.17
C GLY A 961 19.59 -20.84 18.67
N THR A 962 19.04 -21.92 18.12
CA THR A 962 18.81 -22.07 16.67
C THR A 962 17.54 -21.34 16.23
N THR A 963 17.58 -20.69 15.07
CA THR A 963 16.40 -20.07 14.45
C THR A 963 15.77 -21.03 13.42
N PHE A 964 14.52 -21.42 13.64
CA PHE A 964 13.73 -22.24 12.73
C PHE A 964 12.90 -21.34 11.82
N ALA A 965 13.35 -21.20 10.59
CA ALA A 965 12.66 -20.47 9.54
C ALA A 965 12.72 -21.25 8.22
N HIS A 966 11.89 -20.85 7.27
CA HIS A 966 11.88 -21.39 5.90
C HIS A 966 11.58 -22.90 5.86
N GLY A 967 10.64 -23.35 6.70
CA GLY A 967 10.20 -24.74 6.75
C GLY A 967 11.23 -25.71 7.32
N LEU A 968 12.19 -25.23 8.12
CA LEU A 968 13.20 -26.07 8.78
C LEU A 968 12.57 -26.93 9.88
N LEU A 969 11.64 -26.36 10.67
CA LEU A 969 10.96 -27.11 11.72
C LEU A 969 10.11 -28.27 11.16
N PRO A 970 9.25 -28.06 10.13
CA PRO A 970 8.56 -29.16 9.46
C PRO A 970 9.49 -30.28 8.95
N ARG A 971 10.63 -29.92 8.34
CA ARG A 971 11.62 -30.89 7.85
C ARG A 971 12.24 -31.70 9.00
N LEU A 972 12.59 -31.05 10.12
CA LEU A 972 13.09 -31.71 11.32
C LEU A 972 12.07 -32.70 11.89
N LEU A 973 10.82 -32.28 12.04
CA LEU A 973 9.76 -33.12 12.59
C LEU A 973 9.45 -34.31 11.68
N THR A 974 9.46 -34.13 10.36
CA THR A 974 9.32 -35.23 9.39
C THR A 974 10.46 -36.24 9.50
N ALA A 975 11.69 -35.82 9.78
CA ALA A 975 12.82 -36.73 9.97
C ALA A 975 12.70 -37.61 11.23
N LEU A 976 11.89 -37.19 12.20
CA LEU A 976 11.66 -37.87 13.49
C LEU A 976 10.36 -38.68 13.50
N GLU A 977 9.63 -38.73 12.39
CA GLU A 977 8.43 -39.57 12.25
C GLU A 977 8.80 -41.06 12.25
N PRO A 978 8.15 -41.89 13.09
CA PRO A 978 8.37 -43.32 13.07
C PRO A 978 7.89 -43.95 11.77
N ARG A 979 8.59 -45.00 11.31
CA ARG A 979 8.23 -45.76 10.09
C ARG A 979 6.90 -46.50 10.20
N THR A 980 6.45 -46.73 11.43
CA THR A 980 5.11 -47.25 11.76
C THR A 980 4.21 -46.09 12.13
N SER A 981 2.96 -46.06 11.65
CA SER A 981 1.97 -45.04 11.99
C SER A 981 1.95 -44.76 13.50
N GLY A 982 2.32 -43.54 13.89
CA GLY A 982 2.48 -43.14 15.30
C GLY A 982 2.91 -41.69 15.45
N PRO A 983 2.91 -41.17 16.69
CA PRO A 983 3.29 -39.78 16.99
C PRO A 983 4.75 -39.49 16.65
N VAL A 984 5.08 -38.24 16.35
CA VAL A 984 6.48 -37.79 16.21
C VAL A 984 7.16 -37.94 17.57
N ARG A 985 8.29 -38.67 17.62
CA ARG A 985 8.99 -38.95 18.88
C ARG A 985 10.29 -38.16 18.98
N LEU A 986 10.40 -37.36 20.03
CA LEU A 986 11.61 -36.66 20.43
C LEU A 986 12.16 -37.31 21.70
N GLY A 987 13.47 -37.53 21.74
CA GLY A 987 14.18 -37.96 22.94
C GLY A 987 14.39 -36.79 23.91
N PRO A 988 15.53 -36.73 24.61
CA PRO A 988 15.96 -35.51 25.28
C PRO A 988 16.07 -34.36 24.27
N ALA A 989 15.37 -33.25 24.49
CA ALA A 989 15.28 -32.16 23.52
C ALA A 989 15.58 -30.80 24.17
N ALA A 990 16.63 -30.12 23.70
CA ALA A 990 17.04 -28.80 24.18
C ALA A 990 16.90 -27.75 23.08
N PHE A 991 16.00 -26.81 23.31
CA PHE A 991 15.66 -25.66 22.45
C PHE A 991 15.80 -24.34 23.21
N ASP A 992 16.63 -24.30 24.25
CA ASP A 992 16.86 -23.10 25.04
C ASP A 992 17.35 -21.95 24.17
N ARG A 993 16.74 -20.77 24.31
CA ARG A 993 17.00 -19.59 23.48
C ARG A 993 16.76 -19.79 21.97
N ALA A 994 16.06 -20.86 21.55
CA ALA A 994 15.71 -21.06 20.14
C ALA A 994 14.60 -20.09 19.70
N ARG A 995 14.58 -19.76 18.40
CA ARG A 995 13.57 -18.88 17.80
C ARG A 995 12.78 -19.64 16.73
N PHE A 996 11.47 -19.74 16.88
CA PHE A 996 10.58 -20.45 15.96
C PHE A 996 9.77 -19.44 15.15
N VAL A 997 10.28 -19.13 13.95
CA VAL A 997 9.56 -18.37 12.93
C VAL A 997 8.56 -19.28 12.21
N ASP A 998 8.95 -20.52 11.94
CA ASP A 998 8.02 -21.56 11.47
C ASP A 998 7.03 -21.93 12.59
N GLY A 999 5.74 -22.03 12.26
CA GLY A 999 4.70 -22.45 13.20
C GLY A 999 4.87 -23.91 13.63
N TRP A 1000 4.72 -24.18 14.93
CA TRP A 1000 4.72 -25.53 15.47
C TRP A 1000 3.31 -26.12 15.29
N ASN A 1001 3.06 -26.85 14.20
CA ASN A 1001 1.72 -27.25 13.77
C ASN A 1001 1.47 -28.77 13.80
N ARG A 1002 2.23 -29.52 14.59
CA ARG A 1002 2.09 -30.98 14.70
C ARG A 1002 1.22 -31.36 15.90
N VAL A 1003 0.20 -32.17 15.62
CA VAL A 1003 -0.68 -32.77 16.62
C VAL A 1003 -0.03 -34.06 17.13
N ASP A 1004 -0.23 -34.38 18.41
CA ASP A 1004 0.22 -35.62 19.05
C ASP A 1004 1.76 -35.81 19.00
N VAL A 1005 2.54 -34.78 19.36
CA VAL A 1005 3.99 -34.90 19.49
C VAL A 1005 4.35 -35.54 20.85
N GLU A 1006 5.27 -36.51 20.85
CA GLU A 1006 5.71 -37.24 22.05
C GLU A 1006 7.16 -36.88 22.40
N PHE A 1007 7.35 -36.16 23.51
CA PHE A 1007 8.66 -35.96 24.15
C PHE A 1007 8.86 -37.06 25.19
N THR A 1008 9.67 -38.05 24.83
CA THR A 1008 9.85 -39.27 25.63
C THR A 1008 10.70 -39.06 26.90
N ASP A 1009 11.46 -37.97 26.96
CA ASP A 1009 12.33 -37.60 28.08
C ASP A 1009 12.25 -36.06 28.34
N ARG A 1010 13.25 -35.46 28.99
CA ARG A 1010 13.32 -34.03 29.30
C ARG A 1010 13.27 -33.16 28.04
N ALA A 1011 12.40 -32.14 28.07
CA ALA A 1011 12.31 -31.12 27.04
C ALA A 1011 12.56 -29.72 27.63
N SER A 1012 13.41 -28.91 27.00
CA SER A 1012 13.71 -27.56 27.47
C SER A 1012 13.54 -26.56 26.35
N PHE A 1013 12.76 -25.52 26.61
CA PHE A 1013 12.45 -24.37 25.77
C PHE A 1013 12.71 -23.08 26.54
N THR A 1014 13.67 -23.11 27.47
CA THR A 1014 13.91 -21.97 28.36
C THR A 1014 14.35 -20.77 27.53
N ARG A 1015 13.62 -19.66 27.64
CA ARG A 1015 13.80 -18.44 26.84
C ARG A 1015 13.68 -18.63 25.33
N ALA A 1016 12.94 -19.65 24.88
CA ALA A 1016 12.60 -19.79 23.48
C ALA A 1016 11.58 -18.73 23.05
N VAL A 1017 11.66 -18.26 21.80
CA VAL A 1017 10.71 -17.30 21.21
C VAL A 1017 9.95 -18.01 20.10
N PHE A 1018 8.62 -18.06 20.21
CA PHE A 1018 7.73 -18.54 19.16
C PHE A 1018 7.10 -17.33 18.49
N ASP A 1019 7.62 -16.94 17.32
CA ASP A 1019 7.06 -15.82 16.55
C ASP A 1019 5.72 -16.22 15.91
N SER A 1020 5.63 -17.46 15.42
CA SER A 1020 4.38 -18.04 14.91
C SER A 1020 3.66 -18.88 15.97
N ARG A 1021 2.37 -19.19 15.72
CA ARG A 1021 1.53 -20.00 16.61
C ARG A 1021 2.21 -21.33 16.97
N ALA A 1022 2.30 -21.60 18.27
CA ALA A 1022 2.88 -22.84 18.80
C ALA A 1022 1.76 -23.79 19.26
N ALA A 1023 1.37 -24.72 18.39
CA ALA A 1023 0.32 -25.71 18.65
C ALA A 1023 0.92 -27.07 19.06
N PHE A 1024 0.94 -27.32 20.37
CA PHE A 1024 1.26 -28.59 21.04
C PHE A 1024 -0.01 -29.38 21.39
N VAL A 1025 -1.00 -29.35 20.50
CA VAL A 1025 -2.30 -30.01 20.72
C VAL A 1025 -2.09 -31.53 20.78
N GLY A 1026 -2.54 -32.16 21.87
CA GLY A 1026 -2.36 -33.60 22.10
C GLY A 1026 -0.93 -34.02 22.45
N ALA A 1027 0.00 -33.07 22.66
CA ALA A 1027 1.39 -33.40 22.95
C ALA A 1027 1.54 -34.15 24.29
N THR A 1028 2.45 -35.12 24.34
CA THR A 1028 2.78 -35.88 25.55
C THR A 1028 4.22 -35.58 25.96
N PHE A 1029 4.41 -35.08 27.18
CA PHE A 1029 5.71 -34.84 27.80
C PHE A 1029 5.93 -35.90 28.89
N GLY A 1030 6.71 -36.92 28.56
CA GLY A 1030 7.04 -38.05 29.45
C GLY A 1030 7.99 -37.67 30.59
N GLY A 1031 8.91 -36.72 30.34
CA GLY A 1031 9.83 -36.18 31.35
C GLY A 1031 9.48 -34.75 31.81
N PRO A 1032 10.33 -34.12 32.64
CA PRO A 1032 10.19 -32.72 33.01
C PRO A 1032 10.32 -31.79 31.81
N VAL A 1033 9.52 -30.73 31.76
CA VAL A 1033 9.56 -29.72 30.70
C VAL A 1033 9.74 -28.33 31.27
N SER A 1034 10.55 -27.49 30.62
CA SER A 1034 10.73 -26.08 31.01
C SER A 1034 10.49 -25.17 29.82
N PHE A 1035 9.47 -24.33 29.92
CA PHE A 1035 9.24 -23.15 29.07
C PHE A 1035 9.65 -21.87 29.80
N ASP A 1036 10.44 -21.94 30.88
CA ASP A 1036 10.74 -20.77 31.70
C ASP A 1036 11.33 -19.62 30.88
N GLY A 1037 10.75 -18.42 31.00
CA GLY A 1037 11.14 -17.24 30.23
C GLY A 1037 10.81 -17.28 28.74
N ALA A 1038 10.06 -18.29 28.25
CA ALA A 1038 9.68 -18.36 26.85
C ALA A 1038 8.61 -17.32 26.47
N VAL A 1039 8.64 -16.88 25.21
CA VAL A 1039 7.73 -15.87 24.66
C VAL A 1039 6.92 -16.47 23.51
N PHE A 1040 5.60 -16.45 23.62
CA PHE A 1040 4.66 -16.88 22.57
C PHE A 1040 3.98 -15.65 21.96
N GLN A 1041 4.43 -15.24 20.77
CA GLN A 1041 3.94 -14.03 20.09
C GLN A 1041 2.51 -14.24 19.56
N ASP A 1042 2.31 -15.25 18.71
CA ASP A 1042 1.01 -15.57 18.06
C ASP A 1042 0.14 -16.58 18.82
N GLY A 1043 0.44 -16.79 20.12
CA GLY A 1043 -0.30 -17.67 21.01
C GLY A 1043 0.24 -19.10 21.11
N GLY A 1044 -0.07 -19.75 22.24
CA GLY A 1044 0.37 -21.10 22.58
C GLY A 1044 -0.81 -22.00 22.91
N ALA A 1045 -0.93 -23.12 22.20
CA ALA A 1045 -2.02 -24.07 22.35
C ALA A 1045 -1.50 -25.44 22.82
N PHE A 1046 -1.89 -25.84 24.03
CA PHE A 1046 -1.56 -27.09 24.71
C PHE A 1046 -2.82 -27.94 24.95
N ASP A 1047 -3.86 -27.76 24.14
CA ASP A 1047 -5.12 -28.45 24.29
C ASP A 1047 -4.94 -29.98 24.26
N ARG A 1048 -5.56 -30.69 25.20
CA ARG A 1048 -5.48 -32.15 25.34
C ARG A 1048 -4.05 -32.70 25.55
N SER A 1049 -3.09 -31.85 25.90
CA SER A 1049 -1.72 -32.28 26.18
C SER A 1049 -1.60 -32.98 27.54
N ARG A 1050 -0.54 -33.78 27.72
CA ARG A 1050 -0.27 -34.56 28.94
C ARG A 1050 1.15 -34.31 29.42
N PHE A 1051 1.30 -33.84 30.66
CA PHE A 1051 2.58 -33.59 31.30
C PHE A 1051 2.78 -34.59 32.44
N HIS A 1052 3.72 -35.52 32.29
CA HIS A 1052 3.99 -36.55 33.30
C HIS A 1052 4.95 -36.07 34.40
N GLY A 1053 5.93 -35.23 34.04
CA GLY A 1053 6.90 -34.64 34.96
C GLY A 1053 6.56 -33.21 35.40
N ALA A 1054 7.49 -32.56 36.10
CA ALA A 1054 7.37 -31.15 36.46
C ALA A 1054 7.41 -30.25 35.21
N SER A 1055 6.52 -29.28 35.15
CA SER A 1055 6.35 -28.35 34.02
C SER A 1055 6.55 -26.90 34.46
N GLY A 1056 7.63 -26.27 33.98
CA GLY A 1056 7.94 -24.87 34.23
C GLY A 1056 7.39 -23.96 33.13
N PHE A 1057 6.64 -22.95 33.52
CA PHE A 1057 6.20 -21.81 32.71
C PHE A 1057 6.53 -20.50 33.44
N ARG A 1058 7.56 -20.50 34.28
CA ARG A 1058 7.88 -19.34 35.12
C ARG A 1058 8.36 -18.21 34.24
N ARG A 1059 7.83 -17.00 34.47
CA ARG A 1059 8.18 -15.81 33.68
C ARG A 1059 7.92 -15.98 32.17
N THR A 1060 7.01 -16.88 31.79
CA THR A 1060 6.59 -17.00 30.39
C THR A 1060 5.72 -15.81 30.00
N VAL A 1061 5.81 -15.39 28.74
CA VAL A 1061 4.98 -14.33 28.19
C VAL A 1061 4.15 -14.88 27.04
N PHE A 1062 2.83 -14.89 27.20
CA PHE A 1062 1.87 -15.20 26.13
C PHE A 1062 1.28 -13.89 25.63
N ARG A 1063 1.75 -13.41 24.48
CA ARG A 1063 1.21 -12.19 23.85
C ARG A 1063 -0.10 -12.46 23.12
N GLY A 1064 -0.17 -13.60 22.43
CA GLY A 1064 -1.40 -14.13 21.84
C GLY A 1064 -2.16 -15.08 22.78
N PRO A 1065 -3.28 -15.66 22.32
CA PRO A 1065 -4.12 -16.53 23.15
C PRO A 1065 -3.37 -17.74 23.69
N ALA A 1066 -3.56 -18.03 24.98
CA ALA A 1066 -3.07 -19.24 25.64
C ALA A 1066 -4.21 -20.23 25.82
N ALA A 1067 -4.09 -21.44 25.28
CA ALA A 1067 -5.11 -22.48 25.39
C ALA A 1067 -4.53 -23.75 26.02
N CYS A 1068 -5.12 -24.25 27.10
CA CYS A 1068 -4.75 -25.48 27.77
C CYS A 1068 -5.98 -26.36 28.01
N THR A 1069 -6.98 -26.30 27.12
CA THR A 1069 -8.27 -26.95 27.38
C THR A 1069 -8.10 -28.47 27.42
N ASN A 1070 -8.62 -29.13 28.44
CA ASN A 1070 -8.44 -30.57 28.70
C ASN A 1070 -6.98 -31.02 28.85
N ALA A 1071 -6.05 -30.12 29.19
CA ALA A 1071 -4.67 -30.53 29.49
C ALA A 1071 -4.58 -31.23 30.85
N VAL A 1072 -3.70 -32.24 30.95
CA VAL A 1072 -3.48 -33.04 32.15
C VAL A 1072 -2.05 -32.83 32.66
N PHE A 1073 -1.91 -32.35 33.88
CA PHE A 1073 -0.64 -32.13 34.57
C PHE A 1073 -0.51 -33.10 35.74
N LEU A 1074 0.34 -34.12 35.59
CA LEU A 1074 0.55 -35.13 36.61
C LEU A 1074 1.59 -34.69 37.66
N GLY A 1075 2.62 -33.96 37.23
CA GLY A 1075 3.65 -33.36 38.08
C GLY A 1075 3.34 -31.92 38.51
N GLU A 1076 4.30 -31.28 39.17
CA GLU A 1076 4.21 -29.88 39.59
C GLU A 1076 4.18 -28.93 38.38
N VAL A 1077 3.35 -27.89 38.45
CA VAL A 1077 3.25 -26.87 37.40
C VAL A 1077 3.47 -25.48 37.99
N SER A 1078 4.33 -24.69 37.38
CA SER A 1078 4.60 -23.31 37.85
C SER A 1078 4.48 -22.32 36.70
N PHE A 1079 3.44 -21.51 36.74
CA PHE A 1079 3.24 -20.29 35.95
C PHE A 1079 3.70 -19.04 36.73
N ALA A 1080 4.51 -19.20 37.78
CA ALA A 1080 4.89 -18.10 38.65
C ALA A 1080 5.50 -16.95 37.84
N ARG A 1081 4.95 -15.75 38.05
CA ARG A 1081 5.33 -14.52 37.35
C ARG A 1081 5.17 -14.60 35.82
N ALA A 1082 4.36 -15.50 35.29
CA ALA A 1082 3.99 -15.48 33.89
C ALA A 1082 3.09 -14.29 33.57
N VAL A 1083 3.11 -13.84 32.32
CA VAL A 1083 2.27 -12.74 31.81
C VAL A 1083 1.46 -13.26 30.64
N LEU A 1084 0.14 -13.24 30.76
CA LEU A 1084 -0.80 -13.61 29.72
C LEU A 1084 -1.51 -12.34 29.26
N GLU A 1085 -1.09 -11.79 28.12
CA GLU A 1085 -1.58 -10.50 27.64
C GLU A 1085 -2.96 -10.61 26.97
N ASP A 1086 -3.23 -11.72 26.30
CA ASP A 1086 -4.52 -12.01 25.65
C ASP A 1086 -5.32 -13.09 26.44
N ALA A 1087 -6.42 -13.56 25.86
CA ALA A 1087 -7.32 -14.51 26.47
C ALA A 1087 -6.63 -15.85 26.80
N ALA A 1088 -6.89 -16.35 28.01
CA ALA A 1088 -6.39 -17.62 28.50
C ALA A 1088 -7.55 -18.59 28.73
N ASP A 1089 -7.62 -19.66 27.93
CA ASP A 1089 -8.60 -20.73 28.12
C ASP A 1089 -7.95 -21.94 28.79
N LEU A 1090 -8.15 -22.03 30.09
CA LEU A 1090 -7.63 -23.08 30.97
C LEU A 1090 -8.75 -24.06 31.36
N SER A 1091 -9.84 -24.11 30.59
CA SER A 1091 -11.02 -24.92 30.93
C SER A 1091 -10.74 -26.42 30.92
N ALA A 1092 -11.42 -27.16 31.81
CA ALA A 1092 -11.35 -28.61 31.94
C ALA A 1092 -9.92 -29.14 32.17
N MET A 1093 -9.01 -28.31 32.68
CA MET A 1093 -7.67 -28.76 33.06
C MET A 1093 -7.73 -29.71 34.25
N HIS A 1094 -6.85 -30.71 34.27
CA HIS A 1094 -6.69 -31.62 35.39
C HIS A 1094 -5.26 -31.56 35.92
N VAL A 1095 -5.07 -30.97 37.10
CA VAL A 1095 -3.76 -30.75 37.71
C VAL A 1095 -3.67 -31.58 38.99
N THR A 1096 -2.86 -32.64 38.97
CA THR A 1096 -2.67 -33.49 40.15
C THR A 1096 -1.53 -33.03 41.05
N GLY A 1097 -0.43 -32.53 40.49
CA GLY A 1097 0.68 -31.95 41.25
C GLY A 1097 0.41 -30.52 41.74
N ALA A 1098 1.33 -29.97 42.55
CA ALA A 1098 1.19 -28.60 43.07
C ALA A 1098 1.21 -27.58 41.92
N ALA A 1099 0.39 -26.54 42.04
CA ALA A 1099 0.27 -25.51 41.01
C ALA A 1099 0.64 -24.13 41.56
N ASP A 1100 1.53 -23.42 40.89
CA ASP A 1100 2.01 -22.10 41.33
C ASP A 1100 1.77 -21.04 40.24
N PHE A 1101 0.84 -20.15 40.50
CA PHE A 1101 0.50 -18.96 39.73
C PHE A 1101 0.88 -17.68 40.50
N SER A 1102 1.84 -17.76 41.43
CA SER A 1102 2.21 -16.61 42.25
C SER A 1102 2.82 -15.49 41.39
N GLY A 1103 2.30 -14.28 41.55
CA GLY A 1103 2.72 -13.11 40.77
C GLY A 1103 2.36 -13.17 39.28
N THR A 1104 1.53 -14.13 38.84
CA THR A 1104 1.09 -14.22 37.44
C THR A 1104 0.15 -13.06 37.10
N VAL A 1105 0.29 -12.49 35.90
CA VAL A 1105 -0.53 -11.38 35.42
C VAL A 1105 -1.38 -11.86 34.25
N PHE A 1106 -2.70 -11.80 34.39
CA PHE A 1106 -3.67 -12.08 33.35
C PHE A 1106 -4.31 -10.77 32.88
N ARG A 1107 -3.88 -10.27 31.73
CA ARG A 1107 -4.46 -9.05 31.14
C ARG A 1107 -5.69 -9.32 30.29
N GLY A 1108 -5.79 -10.50 29.70
CA GLY A 1108 -6.96 -10.93 28.92
C GLY A 1108 -8.05 -11.60 29.75
N ARG A 1109 -9.12 -12.04 29.08
CA ARG A 1109 -10.19 -12.83 29.72
C ARG A 1109 -9.70 -14.23 30.04
N VAL A 1110 -9.98 -14.72 31.25
CA VAL A 1110 -9.53 -16.04 31.71
C VAL A 1110 -10.73 -16.95 31.92
N ARG A 1111 -10.66 -18.18 31.39
CA ARG A 1111 -11.63 -19.24 31.68
C ARG A 1111 -10.98 -20.39 32.42
N LEU A 1112 -11.54 -20.76 33.57
CA LEU A 1112 -11.12 -21.93 34.36
C LEU A 1112 -12.21 -23.00 34.44
N SER A 1113 -13.27 -22.88 33.65
CA SER A 1113 -14.46 -23.73 33.76
C SER A 1113 -14.17 -25.23 33.69
N GLY A 1114 -14.62 -25.99 34.69
CA GLY A 1114 -14.46 -27.45 34.77
C GLY A 1114 -13.07 -27.90 35.21
N THR A 1115 -12.19 -26.98 35.64
CA THR A 1115 -10.83 -27.30 36.05
C THR A 1115 -10.79 -28.01 37.40
N ARG A 1116 -9.85 -28.92 37.59
CA ARG A 1116 -9.67 -29.65 38.85
C ARG A 1116 -8.22 -29.63 39.32
N PHE A 1117 -7.99 -29.04 40.49
CA PHE A 1117 -6.72 -29.05 41.22
C PHE A 1117 -6.79 -30.06 42.36
N VAL A 1118 -5.94 -31.09 42.31
CA VAL A 1118 -5.90 -32.14 43.34
C VAL A 1118 -4.94 -31.78 44.48
N SER A 1119 -3.86 -31.07 44.19
CA SER A 1119 -2.86 -30.59 45.16
C SER A 1119 -3.00 -29.08 45.42
N PRO A 1120 -2.28 -28.52 46.42
CA PRO A 1120 -2.36 -27.10 46.73
C PRO A 1120 -2.02 -26.21 45.52
N VAL A 1121 -2.72 -25.08 45.43
CA VAL A 1121 -2.51 -24.08 44.39
C VAL A 1121 -2.27 -22.70 44.98
N SER A 1122 -1.27 -21.98 44.49
CA SER A 1122 -1.04 -20.58 44.90
C SER A 1122 -1.31 -19.62 43.75
N PHE A 1123 -2.11 -18.60 44.03
CA PHE A 1123 -2.33 -17.41 43.23
C PHE A 1123 -1.85 -16.16 43.99
N ALA A 1124 -0.89 -16.31 44.91
CA ALA A 1124 -0.43 -15.20 45.73
C ALA A 1124 0.14 -14.08 44.86
N SER A 1125 -0.33 -12.85 45.06
CA SER A 1125 0.04 -11.68 44.24
C SER A 1125 -0.28 -11.81 42.74
N ALA A 1126 -1.15 -12.76 42.36
CA ALA A 1126 -1.64 -12.84 40.98
C ALA A 1126 -2.58 -11.66 40.67
N THR A 1127 -2.58 -11.20 39.43
CA THR A 1127 -3.40 -10.06 38.99
C THR A 1127 -4.26 -10.46 37.80
N TRP A 1128 -5.57 -10.23 37.88
CA TRP A 1128 -6.52 -10.34 36.76
C TRP A 1128 -7.02 -8.96 36.38
N GLU A 1129 -6.59 -8.42 35.26
CA GLU A 1129 -6.99 -7.07 34.84
C GLU A 1129 -8.36 -7.05 34.13
N ARG A 1130 -8.82 -8.21 33.63
CA ARG A 1130 -10.11 -8.38 32.93
C ARG A 1130 -10.92 -9.51 33.56
N GLU A 1131 -11.94 -9.95 32.83
CA GLU A 1131 -12.93 -10.90 33.34
C GLU A 1131 -12.33 -12.29 33.59
N LEU A 1132 -12.62 -12.85 34.77
CA LEU A 1132 -12.35 -14.24 35.13
C LEU A 1132 -13.68 -15.01 35.19
N THR A 1133 -13.84 -16.05 34.38
CA THR A 1133 -14.99 -16.96 34.44
C THR A 1133 -14.55 -18.34 34.94
N SER A 1134 -15.20 -18.83 35.98
CA SER A 1134 -14.92 -20.14 36.57
C SER A 1134 -16.23 -20.83 36.93
N SER A 1135 -16.63 -21.81 36.10
CA SER A 1135 -17.79 -22.64 36.38
C SER A 1135 -17.38 -24.08 36.69
N ASP A 1136 -17.93 -24.72 37.73
CA ASP A 1136 -17.67 -26.13 38.07
C ASP A 1136 -16.20 -26.50 38.40
N THR A 1137 -15.38 -25.52 38.76
CA THR A 1137 -13.98 -25.73 39.17
C THR A 1137 -13.89 -26.40 40.54
N THR A 1138 -12.97 -27.34 40.74
CA THR A 1138 -12.79 -28.06 42.01
C THR A 1138 -11.37 -27.92 42.55
N PHE A 1139 -11.25 -27.46 43.80
CA PHE A 1139 -10.03 -27.43 44.59
C PHE A 1139 -10.12 -28.49 45.69
N GLU A 1140 -9.32 -29.56 45.58
CA GLU A 1140 -9.30 -30.64 46.56
C GLU A 1140 -8.47 -30.27 47.81
N GLN A 1141 -7.44 -29.44 47.63
CA GLN A 1141 -6.52 -28.93 48.66
C GLN A 1141 -6.57 -27.40 48.74
N PRO A 1142 -5.96 -26.76 49.76
CA PRO A 1142 -6.05 -25.31 49.95
C PRO A 1142 -5.53 -24.51 48.75
N ALA A 1143 -6.23 -23.42 48.46
CA ALA A 1143 -5.87 -22.44 47.44
C ALA A 1143 -5.48 -21.11 48.11
N ASP A 1144 -4.29 -20.59 47.81
CA ASP A 1144 -3.76 -19.33 48.38
C ASP A 1144 -4.01 -18.16 47.42
N PHE A 1145 -4.70 -17.12 47.87
CA PHE A 1145 -4.98 -15.91 47.09
C PHE A 1145 -4.43 -14.63 47.76
N ARG A 1146 -3.43 -14.74 48.64
CA ARG A 1146 -2.88 -13.58 49.37
C ARG A 1146 -2.35 -12.53 48.41
N ASN A 1147 -2.75 -11.27 48.62
CA ASN A 1147 -2.39 -10.12 47.78
C ASN A 1147 -2.80 -10.23 46.31
N ALA A 1148 -3.70 -11.15 45.96
CA ALA A 1148 -4.18 -11.25 44.59
C ALA A 1148 -5.15 -10.10 44.24
N LEU A 1149 -5.10 -9.61 43.00
CA LEU A 1149 -5.81 -8.41 42.54
C LEU A 1149 -6.79 -8.79 41.42
N PHE A 1150 -8.06 -8.39 41.56
CA PHE A 1150 -9.09 -8.55 40.53
C PHE A 1150 -9.52 -7.16 40.04
N GLY A 1151 -8.95 -6.73 38.92
CA GLY A 1151 -9.26 -5.46 38.25
C GLY A 1151 -10.52 -5.50 37.37
N GLY A 1152 -10.99 -6.68 36.97
CA GLY A 1152 -12.23 -6.88 36.20
C GLY A 1152 -13.24 -7.80 36.91
N GLY A 1153 -14.40 -8.05 36.28
CA GLY A 1153 -15.45 -8.91 36.83
C GLY A 1153 -15.03 -10.37 37.02
N ALA A 1154 -15.29 -10.95 38.20
CA ALA A 1154 -14.99 -12.35 38.49
C ALA A 1154 -16.29 -13.15 38.70
N HIS A 1155 -16.58 -14.06 37.78
CA HIS A 1155 -17.79 -14.89 37.76
C HIS A 1155 -17.47 -16.32 38.19
N PHE A 1156 -17.88 -16.67 39.41
CA PHE A 1156 -17.77 -18.02 39.95
C PHE A 1156 -19.15 -18.69 40.03
N GLN A 1157 -19.28 -19.88 39.44
CA GLN A 1157 -20.52 -20.66 39.47
C GLN A 1157 -20.22 -22.13 39.74
N GLY A 1158 -20.75 -22.71 40.82
CA GLY A 1158 -20.55 -24.14 41.11
C GLY A 1158 -19.10 -24.54 41.44
N VAL A 1159 -18.27 -23.57 41.85
CA VAL A 1159 -16.88 -23.83 42.28
C VAL A 1159 -16.89 -24.51 43.65
N ARG A 1160 -16.11 -25.58 43.80
CA ARG A 1160 -16.07 -26.44 45.00
C ARG A 1160 -14.70 -26.40 45.67
N PHE A 1161 -14.67 -26.08 46.96
CA PHE A 1161 -13.51 -26.24 47.83
C PHE A 1161 -13.77 -27.42 48.78
N LYS A 1162 -12.87 -28.40 48.85
CA LYS A 1162 -12.99 -29.56 49.77
C LYS A 1162 -12.22 -29.41 51.08
N SER A 1163 -11.30 -28.45 51.15
CA SER A 1163 -10.59 -28.04 52.35
C SER A 1163 -10.85 -26.55 52.59
N ASP A 1164 -10.76 -26.11 53.86
CA ASP A 1164 -10.97 -24.71 54.18
C ASP A 1164 -9.90 -23.85 53.47
N PRO A 1165 -10.29 -22.82 52.71
CA PRO A 1165 -9.33 -21.88 52.16
C PRO A 1165 -8.68 -21.09 53.31
N GLU A 1166 -7.37 -20.82 53.23
CA GLU A 1166 -6.74 -19.81 54.10
C GLU A 1166 -7.46 -18.46 53.91
N PRO A 1167 -7.60 -17.63 54.95
CA PRO A 1167 -8.46 -16.45 54.91
C PRO A 1167 -8.04 -15.48 53.79
N PRO A 1168 -8.91 -15.11 52.84
CA PRO A 1168 -8.51 -14.22 51.75
C PRO A 1168 -8.89 -12.77 52.10
N LEU A 1169 -7.89 -11.89 52.26
CA LEU A 1169 -7.92 -10.42 52.17
C LEU A 1169 -8.97 -9.61 53.01
N PRO A 1170 -8.72 -8.29 53.23
CA PRO A 1170 -9.73 -7.39 53.78
C PRO A 1170 -10.87 -7.16 52.76
N GLY A 1171 -12.13 -7.44 53.13
CA GLY A 1171 -13.32 -7.26 52.28
C GLY A 1171 -14.17 -8.53 52.08
N TRP A 1172 -13.64 -9.70 52.45
CA TRP A 1172 -14.39 -10.93 52.66
C TRP A 1172 -15.22 -10.76 53.96
N PRO A 1173 -16.57 -10.90 54.04
CA PRO A 1173 -17.57 -11.60 53.21
C PRO A 1173 -18.74 -10.68 52.74
N GLN A 1174 -18.52 -9.38 52.54
CA GLN A 1174 -19.63 -8.43 52.33
C GLN A 1174 -20.26 -8.48 50.91
N HIS A 1175 -19.58 -9.10 49.94
CA HIS A 1175 -19.98 -9.10 48.52
C HIS A 1175 -20.16 -10.51 47.91
N TRP A 1176 -20.12 -11.55 48.74
CA TRP A 1176 -20.13 -12.95 48.30
C TRP A 1176 -21.15 -13.76 49.11
N SER A 1177 -21.94 -14.59 48.45
CA SER A 1177 -22.80 -15.60 49.08
C SER A 1177 -22.16 -16.98 48.95
N ALA A 1178 -22.09 -17.72 50.07
CA ALA A 1178 -21.65 -19.10 50.11
C ALA A 1178 -22.84 -20.01 50.42
N GLU A 1179 -23.08 -21.03 49.59
CA GLU A 1179 -24.13 -22.05 49.82
C GLU A 1179 -23.46 -23.40 50.07
N GLU A 1180 -23.71 -24.00 51.23
CA GLU A 1180 -23.09 -25.26 51.65
C GLU A 1180 -23.95 -26.45 51.17
N ARG A 1181 -23.35 -27.37 50.41
CA ARG A 1181 -24.05 -28.54 49.85
C ARG A 1181 -24.03 -29.73 50.83
N PRO A 1182 -25.03 -30.63 50.78
CA PRO A 1182 -25.14 -31.80 51.66
C PRO A 1182 -23.93 -32.76 51.64
N TYR A 1183 -23.07 -32.69 50.63
CA TYR A 1183 -21.91 -33.57 50.45
C TYR A 1183 -20.56 -32.88 50.70
N GLY A 1184 -20.55 -31.76 51.44
CA GLY A 1184 -19.32 -31.16 51.98
C GLY A 1184 -18.55 -30.23 51.03
N GLY A 1185 -19.22 -29.63 50.05
CA GLY A 1185 -18.66 -28.55 49.22
C GLY A 1185 -19.43 -27.25 49.39
N ARG A 1186 -18.75 -26.10 49.33
CA ARG A 1186 -19.38 -24.76 49.32
C ARG A 1186 -19.37 -24.18 47.92
N ASP A 1187 -20.54 -23.78 47.41
CA ASP A 1187 -20.68 -23.00 46.19
C ASP A 1187 -20.55 -21.51 46.55
N LEU A 1188 -19.57 -20.80 45.96
CA LEU A 1188 -19.43 -19.35 46.10
C LEU A 1188 -20.11 -18.64 44.92
N ARG A 1189 -20.92 -17.61 45.19
CA ARG A 1189 -21.54 -16.73 44.19
C ARG A 1189 -21.32 -15.26 44.56
N LEU A 1190 -20.99 -14.42 43.58
CA LEU A 1190 -20.87 -12.97 43.75
C LEU A 1190 -22.27 -12.35 43.91
N ILE A 1191 -22.48 -11.50 44.92
CA ILE A 1191 -23.74 -10.78 45.14
C ILE A 1191 -23.73 -9.53 44.25
N VAL A 1192 -24.33 -9.62 43.06
CA VAL A 1192 -24.34 -8.50 42.09
C VAL A 1192 -25.16 -7.31 42.61
N ARG A 1193 -24.55 -6.11 42.55
CA ARG A 1193 -25.26 -4.85 42.27
C ARG A 1193 -24.48 -4.07 41.20
N GLY A 1194 -25.06 -4.02 40.01
CA GLY A 1194 -24.91 -2.98 38.97
C GLY A 1194 -23.50 -2.49 38.63
N ASP A 1195 -23.04 -2.92 37.46
CA ASP A 1195 -21.96 -2.37 36.62
C ASP A 1195 -20.62 -2.04 37.29
N THR A 1196 -19.73 -3.05 37.22
CA THR A 1196 -18.28 -2.88 37.01
C THR A 1196 -17.86 -3.72 35.81
#